data_AF-A0A9U8E0F7-F1
#
_entry.id   AF-A0A9U8E0F7-F1
#
_cell.length_a   1.000
_cell.length_b   1.000
_cell.length_c   1.000
_cell.angle_alpha   90.00
_cell.angle_beta   90.00
_cell.angle_gamma   90.00
#
_symmetry.space_group_name_H-M   'P 1'
#
loop_
_entity.id
_entity.type
_entity.pdbx_description
1 polymer ?
#
loop_
_entity_poly.entity_id
_entity_poly.type
_entity_poly.pdbx_seq_one_letter_code
_entity_poly.pdbx_strand_id
1 'polypeptide(L)'
;MHELFAKVLAKKDLSKAGELFSLDDEIIEKDLEEIILNIQKIADTEDYETNDNDQSVVEICITRITTAIRETCKIEKHAESLVDLLKMCLKHNLTQKSKDADPPHAKIASDIMSRLFTYYTNSKVMMLAIPAAVKFLECDNKDLVKSVASYLSLATIDNAGLLAQHISLVLCSVLKGNYLLGQVLPQIYDLNPQPVLQYVDDLASLMSKCDNTEKVCLIQLLNKVAKSHPDLLEKHIPMLCTHLSSSILSSMVMMILVDMALAQPTTVVGYVSNIQAVVETQPVLIYQTAQITGAVGTVSLEQAKKSMDYLISKLSAVDQSVVPLLLQEIRGLCQMYPNLLSENMEKISRLSSSSSGSVRLMVQQIREDYRKYNVAEANKNLNLETSNNQPIKTQAISVQGGAGQGDTAREKAKEMRSVSSQTEGTVTVITVGNPPNSSQPSGTVSVKSAGPASSQQSLAKISSTSRVSSSGDQSSSSAQTQTVESASLPVTASTPDRVLQPEMMRDGVQLFCEKHFAKIKQYIGKLNATIPLPAKCSVVKGNHKRFLKLHFECATQSEQCLYSGSYFLLNTRFPKLWVHLMFLAVQAKSKFALSQKDVDVSCLKACWDALKGETNSGFLALVTSSFPTQKDHLTLLQELHQMRYFDIFELNAIKSHWACFVCNHPEKLSQLLNGGCPEIAGQLKEKKGKWMFFKRWKTRYFTLSGGSITYSKRNSTKATLPVTKIQSVKAVRKGIRDIPKAFEIFTGDQTYKFKAKGHHNVEQWVQCLHIAVARSQHGGSSSLLAFRHSMDLGATSSASGISSSTEGGLAMKGSSRSSRRSAERPSGYTSLYETSQPMVAHSLTLSGPSSRHVTDTKL
;
A
#
# COMPACT_ATOMS: atom_id res chain seq x y z
N MET A 1 21.08 -34.69 0.35
CA MET A 1 21.53 -33.50 1.09
C MET A 1 22.96 -33.11 0.74
N HIS A 2 23.17 -31.86 0.35
CA HIS A 2 24.48 -31.26 0.09
C HIS A 2 25.40 -31.31 1.32
N GLU A 3 26.70 -31.57 1.09
CA GLU A 3 27.68 -31.90 2.11
C GLU A 3 27.84 -30.82 3.21
N LEU A 4 27.71 -29.53 2.87
CA LEU A 4 27.72 -28.45 3.87
C LEU A 4 26.49 -28.48 4.80
N PHE A 5 25.29 -28.81 4.30
CA PHE A 5 24.11 -28.97 5.17
C PHE A 5 24.28 -30.20 6.07
N ALA A 6 24.79 -31.31 5.54
CA ALA A 6 25.10 -32.50 6.33
C ALA A 6 26.13 -32.19 7.43
N LYS A 7 27.20 -31.45 7.12
CA LYS A 7 28.20 -30.99 8.10
C LYS A 7 27.57 -30.11 9.18
N VAL A 8 26.75 -29.13 8.81
CA VAL A 8 26.16 -28.16 9.76
C VAL A 8 25.09 -28.79 10.64
N LEU A 9 24.22 -29.65 10.09
CA LEU A 9 23.17 -30.32 10.85
C LEU A 9 23.70 -31.49 11.70
N ALA A 10 24.48 -32.41 11.10
CA ALA A 10 24.93 -33.62 11.80
C ALA A 10 26.13 -33.39 12.74
N LYS A 11 27.02 -32.43 12.43
CA LYS A 11 28.16 -32.07 13.30
C LYS A 11 27.95 -30.78 14.10
N LYS A 12 26.78 -30.14 13.96
CA LYS A 12 26.36 -28.95 14.73
C LYS A 12 27.35 -27.77 14.64
N ASP A 13 28.10 -27.71 13.52
CA ASP A 13 29.27 -26.83 13.32
C ASP A 13 28.87 -25.42 12.85
N LEU A 14 28.71 -24.51 13.81
CA LEU A 14 28.41 -23.10 13.56
C LEU A 14 29.50 -22.33 12.80
N SER A 15 30.73 -22.84 12.70
CA SER A 15 31.78 -22.16 11.91
C SER A 15 31.46 -22.23 10.41
N LYS A 16 30.99 -23.39 9.95
CA LYS A 16 30.62 -23.65 8.54
C LYS A 16 29.17 -23.30 8.21
N ALA A 17 28.32 -23.13 9.22
CA ALA A 17 26.95 -22.62 9.06
C ALA A 17 26.90 -21.26 8.31
N GLY A 18 27.99 -20.49 8.34
CA GLY A 18 28.15 -19.28 7.55
C GLY A 18 28.34 -19.46 6.03
N GLU A 19 28.73 -20.65 5.56
CA GLU A 19 29.03 -20.97 4.15
C GLU A 19 27.77 -21.40 3.37
N LEU A 20 26.70 -21.79 4.06
CA LEU A 20 25.41 -22.18 3.45
C LEU A 20 24.81 -21.09 2.56
N PHE A 21 25.16 -19.82 2.79
CA PHE A 21 24.76 -18.68 1.93
C PHE A 21 25.47 -18.64 0.57
N SER A 22 26.63 -19.27 0.43
CA SER A 22 27.39 -19.34 -0.83
C SER A 22 26.92 -20.46 -1.75
N LEU A 23 26.00 -21.30 -1.27
CA LEU A 23 25.32 -22.31 -2.09
C LEU A 23 24.22 -21.69 -2.93
N ASP A 24 24.13 -22.13 -4.19
CA ASP A 24 23.06 -21.77 -5.11
C ASP A 24 21.70 -22.30 -4.62
N ASP A 25 20.64 -21.51 -4.79
CA ASP A 25 19.31 -21.82 -4.30
C ASP A 25 18.72 -23.08 -4.99
N GLU A 26 19.13 -23.39 -6.22
CA GLU A 26 18.72 -24.62 -6.91
C GLU A 26 19.31 -25.91 -6.32
N ILE A 27 20.46 -25.84 -5.64
CA ILE A 27 21.04 -27.00 -4.94
C ILE A 27 20.19 -27.29 -3.70
N ILE A 28 19.84 -26.23 -2.97
CA ILE A 28 19.09 -26.30 -1.72
C ILE A 28 17.64 -26.76 -1.98
N GLU A 29 17.02 -26.37 -3.11
CA GLU A 29 15.67 -26.82 -3.51
C GLU A 29 15.57 -28.32 -3.76
N LYS A 30 16.66 -28.97 -4.19
CA LYS A 30 16.68 -30.43 -4.46
C LYS A 30 16.79 -31.26 -3.18
N ASP A 31 17.42 -30.71 -2.15
CA ASP A 31 17.66 -31.36 -0.85
C ASP A 31 16.64 -30.95 0.24
N LEU A 32 15.65 -30.10 -0.11
CA LEU A 32 14.94 -29.28 0.87
C LEU A 32 14.14 -30.09 1.89
N GLU A 33 13.44 -31.13 1.46
CA GLU A 33 12.66 -32.05 2.29
C GLU A 33 13.56 -32.78 3.30
N GLU A 34 14.72 -33.28 2.85
CA GLU A 34 15.71 -33.93 3.70
C GLU A 34 16.34 -32.95 4.71
N ILE A 35 16.56 -31.69 4.31
CA ILE A 35 17.02 -30.62 5.21
C ILE A 35 15.96 -30.31 6.26
N ILE A 36 14.68 -30.20 5.88
CA ILE A 36 13.56 -29.96 6.80
C ILE A 36 13.42 -31.14 7.78
N LEU A 37 13.50 -32.38 7.31
CA LEU A 37 13.44 -33.58 8.15
C LEU A 37 14.56 -33.61 9.21
N ASN A 38 15.78 -33.20 8.85
CA ASN A 38 16.88 -33.14 9.81
C ASN A 38 16.82 -31.91 10.73
N ILE A 39 16.18 -30.81 10.31
CA ILE A 39 15.80 -29.70 11.21
C ILE A 39 14.76 -30.18 12.24
N GLN A 40 13.73 -30.92 11.82
CA GLN A 40 12.72 -31.51 12.71
C GLN A 40 13.40 -32.41 13.76
N LYS A 41 14.29 -33.33 13.35
CA LYS A 41 15.03 -34.22 14.28
C LYS A 41 15.87 -33.50 15.34
N ILE A 42 16.30 -32.26 15.09
CA ILE A 42 17.04 -31.45 16.07
C ILE A 42 16.07 -30.66 16.96
N ALA A 43 15.00 -30.10 16.38
CA ALA A 43 14.03 -29.28 17.10
C ALA A 43 12.98 -30.07 17.93
N ASP A 44 12.79 -31.37 17.65
CA ASP A 44 11.87 -32.27 18.39
C ASP A 44 12.58 -32.94 19.61
N THR A 45 13.81 -32.53 19.96
CA THR A 45 14.56 -33.05 21.13
C THR A 45 14.25 -32.31 22.42
N GLU A 46 14.29 -33.02 23.55
CA GLU A 46 13.96 -32.46 24.88
C GLU A 46 14.93 -31.36 25.33
N ASP A 47 16.22 -31.43 24.93
CA ASP A 47 17.22 -30.43 25.31
C ASP A 47 17.16 -29.14 24.48
N TYR A 48 16.42 -29.14 23.36
CA TYR A 48 16.40 -28.04 22.37
C TYR A 48 15.99 -26.68 22.96
N GLU A 49 15.08 -26.63 23.95
CA GLU A 49 14.72 -25.38 24.66
C GLU A 49 15.92 -24.73 25.37
N THR A 50 16.93 -25.53 25.76
CA THR A 50 18.12 -25.09 26.51
C THR A 50 19.40 -25.03 25.68
N ASN A 51 19.42 -25.71 24.53
CA ASN A 51 20.61 -25.89 23.70
C ASN A 51 20.79 -24.71 22.70
N ASP A 52 21.43 -23.66 23.17
CA ASP A 52 21.78 -22.43 22.43
C ASP A 52 22.50 -22.69 21.09
N ASN A 53 23.28 -23.79 21.01
CA ASN A 53 24.01 -24.17 19.79
C ASN A 53 23.08 -24.76 18.73
N ASP A 54 22.19 -25.67 19.13
CA ASP A 54 21.24 -26.31 18.21
C ASP A 54 20.14 -25.35 17.77
N GLN A 55 19.69 -24.47 18.65
CA GLN A 55 18.86 -23.31 18.28
C GLN A 55 19.57 -22.45 17.22
N SER A 56 20.87 -22.21 17.39
CA SER A 56 21.69 -21.48 16.41
C SER A 56 21.81 -22.21 15.08
N VAL A 57 21.98 -23.54 15.06
CA VAL A 57 22.00 -24.36 13.84
C VAL A 57 20.65 -24.30 13.13
N VAL A 58 19.54 -24.49 13.86
CA VAL A 58 18.18 -24.54 13.32
C VAL A 58 17.71 -23.19 12.77
N GLU A 59 17.83 -22.09 13.53
CA GLU A 59 17.46 -20.73 13.05
C GLU A 59 18.25 -20.35 11.78
N ILE A 60 19.53 -20.78 11.69
CA ILE A 60 20.37 -20.59 10.51
C ILE A 60 19.83 -21.39 9.31
N CYS A 61 19.65 -22.69 9.47
CA CYS A 61 19.19 -23.55 8.38
C CYS A 61 17.79 -23.15 7.90
N ILE A 62 16.85 -22.82 8.81
CA ILE A 62 15.52 -22.27 8.50
C ILE A 62 15.64 -20.98 7.67
N THR A 63 16.47 -20.02 8.09
CA THR A 63 16.63 -18.77 7.33
C THR A 63 17.22 -19.00 5.94
N ARG A 64 18.07 -20.04 5.76
CA ARG A 64 18.62 -20.39 4.44
C ARG A 64 17.61 -21.09 3.54
N ILE A 65 16.87 -22.09 4.03
CA ILE A 65 15.84 -22.80 3.23
C ILE A 65 14.68 -21.87 2.87
N THR A 66 14.22 -21.04 3.81
CA THR A 66 13.19 -20.02 3.52
C THR A 66 13.69 -18.94 2.58
N THR A 67 15.01 -18.76 2.41
CA THR A 67 15.56 -17.94 1.33
C THR A 67 15.55 -18.68 -0.01
N ALA A 68 15.98 -19.94 -0.07
CA ALA A 68 15.96 -20.73 -1.30
C ALA A 68 14.55 -20.93 -1.88
N ILE A 69 13.54 -21.19 -1.03
CA ILE A 69 12.14 -21.27 -1.45
C ILE A 69 11.68 -19.96 -2.13
N ARG A 70 12.14 -18.81 -1.63
CA ARG A 70 11.73 -17.49 -2.13
C ARG A 70 12.29 -17.22 -3.53
N GLU A 71 13.58 -17.46 -3.75
CA GLU A 71 14.22 -17.17 -5.03
C GLU A 71 13.85 -18.21 -6.11
N THR A 72 13.70 -19.49 -5.73
CA THR A 72 13.28 -20.55 -6.68
C THR A 72 11.77 -20.57 -6.97
N CYS A 73 10.95 -19.96 -6.12
CA CYS A 73 9.47 -19.94 -6.18
C CYS A 73 8.76 -21.31 -6.16
N LYS A 74 9.45 -22.44 -5.97
CA LYS A 74 8.90 -23.81 -6.07
C LYS A 74 8.21 -24.32 -4.79
N ILE A 75 7.54 -23.45 -4.02
CA ILE A 75 7.00 -23.80 -2.69
C ILE A 75 5.97 -24.93 -2.72
N GLU A 76 5.22 -25.12 -3.83
CA GLU A 76 4.19 -26.17 -3.93
C GLU A 76 4.69 -27.58 -3.62
N LYS A 77 5.91 -27.93 -4.06
CA LYS A 77 6.49 -29.26 -3.78
C LYS A 77 6.73 -29.47 -2.28
N HIS A 78 7.22 -28.41 -1.63
CA HIS A 78 7.83 -28.45 -0.30
C HIS A 78 6.85 -28.06 0.81
N ALA A 79 5.61 -27.70 0.45
CA ALA A 79 4.60 -27.17 1.37
C ALA A 79 4.24 -28.16 2.48
N GLU A 80 4.18 -29.46 2.18
CA GLU A 80 3.85 -30.51 3.14
C GLU A 80 4.92 -30.64 4.23
N SER A 81 6.21 -30.80 3.85
CA SER A 81 7.34 -30.81 4.79
C SER A 81 7.40 -29.55 5.67
N LEU A 82 7.15 -28.36 5.10
CA LEU A 82 7.08 -27.11 5.86
C LEU A 82 5.91 -27.10 6.86
N VAL A 83 4.75 -27.60 6.45
CA VAL A 83 3.56 -27.73 7.29
C VAL A 83 3.74 -28.79 8.38
N ASP A 84 4.53 -29.85 8.15
CA ASP A 84 4.85 -30.84 9.18
C ASP A 84 5.86 -30.32 10.21
N LEU A 85 6.85 -29.50 9.78
CA LEU A 85 7.69 -28.74 10.71
C LEU A 85 6.84 -27.78 11.56
N LEU A 86 5.80 -27.19 10.98
CA LEU A 86 4.86 -26.33 11.69
C LEU A 86 3.94 -27.13 12.65
N LYS A 87 3.48 -28.33 12.27
CA LYS A 87 2.74 -29.25 13.15
C LYS A 87 3.60 -29.73 14.33
N MET A 88 4.90 -29.96 14.12
CA MET A 88 5.84 -30.30 15.19
C MET A 88 5.89 -29.20 16.25
N CYS A 89 5.98 -27.92 15.86
CA CYS A 89 6.01 -26.80 16.80
C CYS A 89 4.76 -26.69 17.70
N LEU A 90 3.60 -27.25 17.32
CA LEU A 90 2.40 -27.30 18.16
C LEU A 90 2.50 -28.30 19.33
N LYS A 91 3.44 -29.26 19.28
CA LYS A 91 3.67 -30.22 20.38
C LYS A 91 4.48 -29.62 21.53
N HIS A 92 5.19 -28.52 21.27
CA HIS A 92 6.21 -27.94 22.15
C HIS A 92 5.73 -26.65 22.81
N ASN A 93 6.53 -26.16 23.75
CA ASN A 93 6.21 -24.96 24.52
C ASN A 93 6.28 -23.69 23.66
N LEU A 94 5.11 -23.11 23.36
CA LEU A 94 4.99 -21.85 22.62
C LEU A 94 4.92 -20.63 23.55
N THR A 95 4.75 -20.82 24.87
CA THR A 95 4.41 -19.78 25.85
C THR A 95 5.50 -18.71 25.99
N GLN A 96 5.10 -17.44 25.89
CA GLN A 96 6.02 -16.30 25.84
C GLN A 96 6.53 -15.91 27.25
N LYS A 97 7.68 -16.47 27.67
CA LYS A 97 8.29 -16.24 29.01
C LYS A 97 8.63 -14.76 29.28
N SER A 98 8.94 -13.97 28.24
CA SER A 98 8.98 -12.49 28.34
C SER A 98 8.83 -11.82 26.97
N LYS A 99 8.49 -10.52 26.95
CA LYS A 99 8.14 -9.74 25.76
C LYS A 99 9.22 -9.63 24.66
N ASP A 100 10.48 -9.91 24.97
CA ASP A 100 11.60 -9.94 24.01
C ASP A 100 12.23 -11.36 23.89
N ALA A 101 11.57 -12.40 24.42
CA ALA A 101 12.07 -13.78 24.45
C ALA A 101 10.96 -14.80 24.14
N ASP A 102 10.67 -14.97 22.84
CA ASP A 102 9.87 -16.09 22.34
C ASP A 102 10.65 -17.42 22.44
N PRO A 103 9.99 -18.53 22.81
CA PRO A 103 10.63 -19.85 22.84
C PRO A 103 11.01 -20.32 21.42
N PRO A 104 11.97 -21.27 21.29
CA PRO A 104 12.54 -21.63 19.99
C PRO A 104 11.49 -22.05 18.94
N HIS A 105 10.53 -22.91 19.32
CA HIS A 105 9.47 -23.38 18.43
C HIS A 105 8.52 -22.28 17.96
N ALA A 106 8.31 -21.23 18.76
CA ALA A 106 7.52 -20.06 18.34
C ALA A 106 8.24 -19.25 17.25
N LYS A 107 9.58 -19.15 17.29
CA LYS A 107 10.38 -18.56 16.21
C LYS A 107 10.28 -19.39 14.94
N ILE A 108 10.45 -20.72 15.04
CA ILE A 108 10.31 -21.66 13.92
C ILE A 108 8.94 -21.49 13.27
N ALA A 109 7.87 -21.53 14.07
CA ALA A 109 6.51 -21.35 13.58
C ALA A 109 6.32 -19.99 12.87
N SER A 110 6.82 -18.90 13.45
CA SER A 110 6.75 -17.55 12.86
C SER A 110 7.43 -17.48 11.48
N ASP A 111 8.65 -18.00 11.36
CA ASP A 111 9.43 -17.97 10.11
C ASP A 111 8.80 -18.83 9.01
N ILE A 112 8.34 -20.03 9.37
CA ILE A 112 7.72 -20.97 8.44
C ILE A 112 6.35 -20.45 7.98
N MET A 113 5.51 -19.93 8.89
CA MET A 113 4.27 -19.24 8.51
C MET A 113 4.55 -18.02 7.63
N SER A 114 5.52 -17.18 7.98
CA SER A 114 5.87 -16.01 7.18
C SER A 114 6.30 -16.39 5.76
N ARG A 115 6.90 -17.57 5.55
CA ARG A 115 7.19 -18.08 4.22
C ARG A 115 5.94 -18.64 3.52
N LEU A 116 5.16 -19.52 4.18
CA LEU A 116 3.95 -20.12 3.60
C LEU A 116 2.94 -19.05 3.15
N PHE A 117 2.60 -18.11 4.03
CA PHE A 117 1.64 -17.04 3.75
C PHE A 117 2.19 -15.90 2.87
N THR A 118 3.44 -15.98 2.43
CA THR A 118 3.90 -15.18 1.26
C THR A 118 3.16 -15.62 -0.01
N TYR A 119 2.74 -16.88 -0.10
CA TYR A 119 2.07 -17.50 -1.25
C TYR A 119 0.58 -17.72 -0.98
N TYR A 120 -0.08 -16.78 -0.30
CA TYR A 120 -1.50 -16.89 0.07
C TYR A 120 -2.46 -17.04 -1.14
N THR A 121 -2.06 -16.57 -2.32
CA THR A 121 -2.81 -16.75 -3.58
C THR A 121 -2.78 -18.19 -4.10
N ASN A 122 -1.92 -19.06 -3.55
CA ASN A 122 -1.76 -20.44 -3.99
C ASN A 122 -2.64 -21.39 -3.16
N SER A 123 -3.78 -21.76 -3.73
CA SER A 123 -4.77 -22.64 -3.09
C SER A 123 -4.19 -23.97 -2.60
N LYS A 124 -3.25 -24.61 -3.33
CA LYS A 124 -2.63 -25.88 -2.89
C LYS A 124 -1.84 -25.71 -1.58
N VAL A 125 -1.04 -24.64 -1.51
CA VAL A 125 -0.25 -24.32 -0.30
C VAL A 125 -1.18 -23.96 0.85
N MET A 126 -2.26 -23.20 0.59
CA MET A 126 -3.22 -22.78 1.61
C MET A 126 -4.10 -23.93 2.14
N MET A 127 -4.44 -24.94 1.32
CA MET A 127 -5.11 -26.17 1.78
C MET A 127 -4.32 -26.91 2.86
N LEU A 128 -2.99 -26.88 2.80
CA LEU A 128 -2.12 -27.46 3.83
C LEU A 128 -1.84 -26.48 4.97
N ALA A 129 -1.59 -25.21 4.66
CA ALA A 129 -1.12 -24.22 5.63
C ALA A 129 -2.22 -23.70 6.57
N ILE A 130 -3.45 -23.48 6.09
CA ILE A 130 -4.54 -22.90 6.91
C ILE A 130 -4.92 -23.86 8.07
N PRO A 131 -5.21 -25.15 7.86
CA PRO A 131 -5.60 -26.06 8.95
C PRO A 131 -4.51 -26.28 10.02
N ALA A 132 -3.24 -26.07 9.67
CA ALA A 132 -2.13 -26.07 10.62
C ALA A 132 -2.01 -24.73 11.36
N ALA A 133 -2.10 -23.60 10.64
CA ALA A 133 -1.91 -22.26 11.20
C ALA A 133 -3.02 -21.83 12.16
N VAL A 134 -4.29 -22.18 11.90
CA VAL A 134 -5.42 -21.77 12.76
C VAL A 134 -5.28 -22.31 14.19
N LYS A 135 -4.66 -23.48 14.38
CA LYS A 135 -4.40 -24.07 15.72
C LYS A 135 -3.50 -23.20 16.61
N PHE A 136 -2.65 -22.36 16.02
CA PHE A 136 -1.84 -21.41 16.78
C PHE A 136 -2.63 -20.23 17.35
N LEU A 137 -3.90 -20.02 16.97
CA LEU A 137 -4.78 -19.04 17.62
C LEU A 137 -5.11 -19.38 19.07
N GLU A 138 -4.81 -20.60 19.52
CA GLU A 138 -5.10 -21.08 20.87
C GLU A 138 -3.89 -21.08 21.82
N CYS A 139 -2.66 -20.83 21.31
CA CYS A 139 -1.46 -20.85 22.14
C CYS A 139 -1.28 -19.57 22.99
N ASP A 140 -0.65 -19.67 24.16
CA ASP A 140 -0.38 -18.52 25.04
C ASP A 140 0.89 -17.74 24.61
N ASN A 141 0.92 -17.35 23.33
CA ASN A 141 1.88 -16.40 22.79
C ASN A 141 1.15 -15.29 22.04
N LYS A 142 0.98 -14.16 22.71
CA LYS A 142 0.15 -13.06 22.24
C LYS A 142 0.68 -12.37 20.99
N ASP A 143 1.97 -12.48 20.69
CA ASP A 143 2.56 -11.87 19.48
C ASP A 143 2.59 -12.86 18.30
N LEU A 144 2.74 -14.17 18.56
CA LEU A 144 2.48 -15.22 17.57
C LEU A 144 0.99 -15.24 17.15
N VAL A 145 0.04 -15.24 18.10
CA VAL A 145 -1.42 -15.20 17.84
C VAL A 145 -1.83 -14.00 16.96
N LYS A 146 -1.26 -12.81 17.17
CA LYS A 146 -1.48 -11.63 16.30
C LYS A 146 -0.88 -11.80 14.90
N SER A 147 0.27 -12.46 14.81
CA SER A 147 0.93 -12.76 13.53
C SER A 147 0.11 -13.75 12.70
N VAL A 148 -0.35 -14.83 13.33
CA VAL A 148 -1.31 -15.80 12.78
C VAL A 148 -2.57 -15.10 12.30
N ALA A 149 -3.19 -14.24 13.11
CA ALA A 149 -4.37 -13.47 12.73
C ALA A 149 -4.13 -12.57 11.51
N SER A 150 -2.96 -11.96 11.41
CA SER A 150 -2.56 -11.14 10.24
C SER A 150 -2.43 -12.00 8.98
N TYR A 151 -1.83 -13.19 9.09
CA TYR A 151 -1.69 -14.14 7.98
C TYR A 151 -3.02 -14.74 7.52
N LEU A 152 -3.90 -15.12 8.45
CA LEU A 152 -5.24 -15.63 8.13
C LEU A 152 -6.12 -14.53 7.50
N SER A 153 -6.03 -13.29 7.99
CA SER A 153 -6.72 -12.14 7.38
C SER A 153 -6.28 -11.91 5.92
N LEU A 154 -4.99 -12.08 5.63
CA LEU A 154 -4.46 -12.00 4.26
C LEU A 154 -4.94 -13.17 3.39
N ALA A 155 -4.90 -14.41 3.91
CA ALA A 155 -5.30 -15.59 3.16
C ALA A 155 -6.81 -15.66 2.87
N THR A 156 -7.64 -15.04 3.72
CA THR A 156 -9.11 -14.99 3.54
C THR A 156 -9.51 -14.45 2.17
N ILE A 157 -8.75 -13.48 1.63
CA ILE A 157 -9.04 -12.77 0.37
C ILE A 157 -9.32 -13.75 -0.79
N ASP A 158 -8.48 -14.78 -0.93
CA ASP A 158 -8.61 -15.79 -2.00
C ASP A 158 -9.10 -17.16 -1.47
N ASN A 159 -9.11 -17.39 -0.15
CA ASN A 159 -9.29 -18.72 0.46
C ASN A 159 -10.35 -18.76 1.58
N ALA A 160 -11.34 -17.84 1.60
CA ALA A 160 -12.40 -17.81 2.60
C ALA A 160 -13.08 -19.19 2.82
N GLY A 161 -13.28 -19.98 1.76
CA GLY A 161 -13.85 -21.34 1.82
C GLY A 161 -13.04 -22.35 2.64
N LEU A 162 -11.72 -22.18 2.77
CA LEU A 162 -10.88 -23.02 3.63
C LEU A 162 -10.96 -22.57 5.09
N LEU A 163 -11.03 -21.26 5.34
CA LEU A 163 -11.08 -20.72 6.70
C LEU A 163 -12.47 -20.85 7.36
N ALA A 164 -13.54 -20.86 6.57
CA ALA A 164 -14.92 -21.10 7.05
C ALA A 164 -15.09 -22.46 7.75
N GLN A 165 -14.30 -23.47 7.39
CA GLN A 165 -14.27 -24.78 8.05
C GLN A 165 -13.71 -24.71 9.48
N HIS A 166 -13.01 -23.63 9.83
CA HIS A 166 -12.39 -23.41 11.14
C HIS A 166 -12.91 -22.14 11.84
N ILE A 167 -14.08 -21.62 11.42
CA ILE A 167 -14.67 -20.38 11.94
C ILE A 167 -14.80 -20.36 13.47
N SER A 168 -15.06 -21.50 14.12
CA SER A 168 -15.17 -21.59 15.59
C SER A 168 -13.86 -21.21 16.30
N LEU A 169 -12.71 -21.58 15.74
CA LEU A 169 -11.39 -21.22 16.30
C LEU A 169 -11.07 -19.74 16.07
N VAL A 170 -11.45 -19.20 14.90
CA VAL A 170 -11.35 -17.77 14.58
C VAL A 170 -12.20 -16.94 15.55
N LEU A 171 -13.45 -17.37 15.76
CA LEU A 171 -14.42 -16.75 16.66
C LEU A 171 -13.94 -16.79 18.12
N CYS A 172 -13.50 -17.95 18.62
CA CYS A 172 -12.88 -18.07 19.94
C CYS A 172 -11.66 -17.13 20.11
N SER A 173 -10.87 -16.90 19.07
CA SER A 173 -9.76 -15.94 19.12
C SER A 173 -10.25 -14.48 19.19
N VAL A 174 -11.29 -14.11 18.43
CA VAL A 174 -11.94 -12.78 18.52
C VAL A 174 -12.49 -12.53 19.93
N LEU A 175 -13.21 -13.51 20.50
CA LEU A 175 -13.75 -13.44 21.87
C LEU A 175 -12.66 -13.33 22.94
N LYS A 176 -11.49 -13.97 22.73
CA LYS A 176 -10.27 -13.82 23.55
C LYS A 176 -9.54 -12.47 23.38
N GLY A 177 -10.05 -11.56 22.55
CA GLY A 177 -9.50 -10.21 22.36
C GLY A 177 -8.69 -9.98 21.07
N ASN A 178 -8.69 -10.94 20.14
CA ASN A 178 -7.95 -10.83 18.87
C ASN A 178 -8.80 -10.16 17.77
N TYR A 179 -9.27 -8.94 18.03
CA TYR A 179 -10.29 -8.26 17.23
C TYR A 179 -9.93 -8.03 15.75
N LEU A 180 -8.65 -8.13 15.38
CA LEU A 180 -8.19 -8.13 13.98
C LEU A 180 -8.89 -9.21 13.14
N LEU A 181 -9.21 -10.38 13.73
CA LEU A 181 -9.96 -11.44 13.05
C LEU A 181 -11.45 -11.11 12.87
N GLY A 182 -11.96 -10.05 13.51
CA GLY A 182 -13.32 -9.53 13.28
C GLY A 182 -13.55 -9.11 11.83
N GLN A 183 -12.52 -8.67 11.10
CA GLN A 183 -12.62 -8.34 9.66
C GLN A 183 -12.79 -9.56 8.75
N VAL A 184 -12.48 -10.76 9.25
CA VAL A 184 -12.62 -12.03 8.54
C VAL A 184 -14.04 -12.57 8.66
N LEU A 185 -14.66 -12.44 9.84
CA LEU A 185 -15.96 -13.04 10.13
C LEU A 185 -17.06 -12.72 9.09
N PRO A 186 -17.24 -11.47 8.58
CA PRO A 186 -18.25 -11.19 7.56
C PRO A 186 -18.05 -11.96 6.25
N GLN A 187 -16.80 -12.32 5.90
CA GLN A 187 -16.47 -13.01 4.64
C GLN A 187 -16.69 -14.52 4.74
N ILE A 188 -16.51 -15.11 5.94
CA ILE A 188 -16.71 -16.54 6.19
C ILE A 188 -18.10 -16.89 6.74
N TYR A 189 -18.87 -15.91 7.23
CA TYR A 189 -20.27 -16.07 7.64
C TYR A 189 -21.14 -16.64 6.51
N ASP A 190 -21.00 -16.14 5.28
CA ASP A 190 -21.81 -16.57 4.13
C ASP A 190 -21.58 -18.06 3.76
N LEU A 191 -20.49 -18.65 4.25
CA LEU A 191 -20.06 -20.02 3.97
C LEU A 191 -20.34 -20.97 5.14
N ASN A 192 -20.34 -20.46 6.38
CA ASN A 192 -20.62 -21.22 7.59
C ASN A 192 -21.18 -20.30 8.70
N PRO A 193 -22.48 -19.93 8.68
CA PRO A 193 -23.04 -18.95 9.60
C PRO A 193 -23.27 -19.51 11.01
N GLN A 194 -23.49 -20.83 11.15
CA GLN A 194 -23.99 -21.45 12.37
C GLN A 194 -23.17 -21.14 13.63
N PRO A 195 -21.82 -21.20 13.63
CA PRO A 195 -21.03 -20.84 14.81
C PRO A 195 -21.11 -19.35 15.16
N VAL A 196 -21.31 -18.45 14.20
CA VAL A 196 -21.49 -17.01 14.52
C VAL A 196 -22.83 -16.78 15.22
N LEU A 197 -23.90 -17.44 14.75
CA LEU A 197 -25.26 -17.29 15.29
C LEU A 197 -25.34 -17.68 16.78
N GLN A 198 -24.50 -18.63 17.24
CA GLN A 198 -24.42 -19.06 18.63
C GLN A 198 -23.77 -18.04 19.58
N TYR A 199 -22.94 -17.12 19.07
CA TYR A 199 -22.17 -16.14 19.87
C TYR A 199 -22.48 -14.68 19.49
N VAL A 200 -23.66 -14.41 18.89
CA VAL A 200 -24.10 -13.05 18.54
C VAL A 200 -24.09 -12.13 19.76
N ASP A 201 -24.45 -12.65 20.93
CA ASP A 201 -24.50 -11.88 22.19
C ASP A 201 -23.11 -11.45 22.67
N ASP A 202 -22.15 -12.38 22.65
CA ASP A 202 -20.76 -12.07 23.02
C ASP A 202 -20.14 -11.09 22.03
N LEU A 203 -20.35 -11.29 20.73
CA LEU A 203 -19.91 -10.40 19.66
C LEU A 203 -20.52 -8.99 19.78
N ALA A 204 -21.80 -8.89 20.12
CA ALA A 204 -22.46 -7.62 20.42
C ALA A 204 -21.87 -6.96 21.68
N SER A 205 -21.55 -7.73 22.73
CA SER A 205 -20.90 -7.21 23.93
C SER A 205 -19.50 -6.64 23.66
N LEU A 206 -18.74 -7.22 22.71
CA LEU A 206 -17.41 -6.76 22.32
C LEU A 206 -17.41 -5.35 21.73
N MET A 207 -18.53 -4.87 21.18
CA MET A 207 -18.68 -3.49 20.69
C MET A 207 -18.27 -2.45 21.76
N SER A 208 -18.45 -2.75 23.05
CA SER A 208 -18.00 -1.87 24.14
C SER A 208 -16.46 -1.72 24.23
N LYS A 209 -15.70 -2.73 23.81
CA LYS A 209 -14.25 -2.87 23.97
C LYS A 209 -13.45 -2.52 22.70
N CYS A 210 -14.09 -2.57 21.54
CA CYS A 210 -13.46 -2.40 20.22
C CYS A 210 -13.23 -0.93 19.81
N ASP A 211 -12.23 -0.70 18.96
CA ASP A 211 -12.01 0.59 18.29
C ASP A 211 -13.02 0.83 17.14
N ASN A 212 -12.99 2.00 16.50
CA ASN A 212 -13.95 2.32 15.42
C ASN A 212 -13.77 1.48 14.16
N THR A 213 -12.57 0.95 13.90
CA THR A 213 -12.25 0.05 12.77
C THR A 213 -12.82 -1.34 13.01
N GLU A 214 -12.61 -1.85 14.22
CA GLU A 214 -13.10 -3.13 14.71
C GLU A 214 -14.65 -3.14 14.78
N LYS A 215 -15.25 -2.04 15.26
CA LYS A 215 -16.70 -1.80 15.26
C LYS A 215 -17.32 -1.84 13.86
N VAL A 216 -16.66 -1.28 12.85
CA VAL A 216 -17.13 -1.37 11.45
C VAL A 216 -17.22 -2.84 11.01
N CYS A 217 -16.22 -3.65 11.33
CA CYS A 217 -16.21 -5.08 10.97
C CYS A 217 -17.29 -5.88 11.71
N LEU A 218 -17.50 -5.62 13.01
CA LEU A 218 -18.57 -6.24 13.78
C LEU A 218 -19.97 -5.82 13.29
N ILE A 219 -20.19 -4.54 12.95
CA ILE A 219 -21.47 -4.07 12.39
C ILE A 219 -21.73 -4.65 10.99
N GLN A 220 -20.69 -4.90 10.18
CA GLN A 220 -20.84 -5.63 8.91
C GLN A 220 -21.32 -7.08 9.13
N LEU A 221 -20.81 -7.74 10.18
CA LEU A 221 -21.28 -9.08 10.58
C LEU A 221 -22.74 -9.04 11.06
N LEU A 222 -23.08 -8.09 11.95
CA LEU A 222 -24.44 -7.93 12.47
C LEU A 222 -25.45 -7.56 11.36
N ASN A 223 -25.05 -6.85 10.30
CA ASN A 223 -25.92 -6.61 9.14
C ASN A 223 -26.22 -7.89 8.34
N LYS A 224 -25.27 -8.82 8.25
CA LYS A 224 -25.50 -10.16 7.66
C LYS A 224 -26.40 -11.02 8.54
N VAL A 225 -26.27 -10.93 9.86
CA VAL A 225 -27.18 -11.58 10.82
C VAL A 225 -28.60 -11.00 10.70
N ALA A 226 -28.77 -9.67 10.69
CA ALA A 226 -30.08 -9.01 10.59
C ALA A 226 -30.90 -9.46 9.37
N LYS A 227 -30.24 -9.64 8.22
CA LYS A 227 -30.86 -10.12 6.98
C LYS A 227 -31.22 -11.61 6.97
N SER A 228 -30.73 -12.39 7.93
CA SER A 228 -30.88 -13.86 7.97
C SER A 228 -31.70 -14.36 9.16
N HIS A 229 -31.47 -13.76 10.33
CA HIS A 229 -31.97 -14.17 11.64
C HIS A 229 -32.20 -12.91 12.52
N PRO A 230 -33.16 -12.04 12.16
CA PRO A 230 -33.40 -10.77 12.84
C PRO A 230 -33.72 -10.94 14.34
N ASP A 231 -34.40 -12.04 14.70
CA ASP A 231 -34.79 -12.41 16.07
C ASP A 231 -33.63 -12.33 17.08
N LEU A 232 -32.41 -12.68 16.64
CA LEU A 232 -31.21 -12.68 17.49
C LEU A 232 -30.74 -11.27 17.87
N LEU A 233 -31.21 -10.23 17.17
CA LEU A 233 -30.77 -8.84 17.34
C LEU A 233 -31.76 -7.94 18.07
N GLU A 234 -32.99 -8.39 18.36
CA GLU A 234 -34.03 -7.57 19.02
C GLU A 234 -33.50 -6.91 20.30
N LYS A 235 -32.98 -7.72 21.23
CA LYS A 235 -32.38 -7.28 22.51
C LYS A 235 -31.13 -6.39 22.35
N HIS A 236 -30.53 -6.34 21.16
CA HIS A 236 -29.35 -5.52 20.85
C HIS A 236 -29.69 -4.18 20.17
N ILE A 237 -30.96 -3.95 19.78
CA ILE A 237 -31.43 -2.67 19.23
C ILE A 237 -31.05 -1.46 20.12
N PRO A 238 -31.21 -1.49 21.47
CA PRO A 238 -30.81 -0.37 22.33
C PRO A 238 -29.33 -0.01 22.20
N MET A 239 -28.45 -1.02 22.16
CA MET A 239 -27.00 -0.84 22.01
C MET A 239 -26.68 -0.24 20.63
N LEU A 240 -27.27 -0.79 19.57
CA LEU A 240 -27.11 -0.29 18.21
C LEU A 240 -27.55 1.18 18.10
N CYS A 241 -28.67 1.56 18.70
CA CYS A 241 -29.14 2.95 18.71
C CYS A 241 -28.14 3.93 19.33
N THR A 242 -27.30 3.52 20.31
CA THR A 242 -26.24 4.40 20.86
C THR A 242 -25.19 4.81 19.83
N HIS A 243 -25.07 4.09 18.72
CA HIS A 243 -24.08 4.34 17.67
C HIS A 243 -24.62 5.19 16.51
N LEU A 244 -25.91 5.56 16.50
CA LEU A 244 -26.53 6.42 15.49
C LEU A 244 -25.94 7.85 15.46
N SER A 245 -25.41 8.34 16.58
CA SER A 245 -24.70 9.61 16.68
C SER A 245 -23.28 9.59 16.10
N SER A 246 -22.75 8.42 15.72
CA SER A 246 -21.41 8.28 15.14
C SER A 246 -21.44 8.45 13.63
N SER A 247 -20.77 9.49 13.12
CA SER A 247 -20.66 9.78 11.68
C SER A 247 -19.97 8.70 10.83
N ILE A 248 -19.37 7.68 11.47
CA ILE A 248 -18.77 6.52 10.80
C ILE A 248 -19.73 5.32 10.80
N LEU A 249 -20.51 5.13 11.87
CA LEU A 249 -21.30 3.91 12.09
C LEU A 249 -22.79 4.10 11.77
N SER A 250 -23.31 5.33 11.82
CA SER A 250 -24.73 5.66 11.69
C SER A 250 -25.40 5.03 10.47
N SER A 251 -24.82 5.22 9.27
CA SER A 251 -25.34 4.65 8.02
C SER A 251 -25.43 3.11 8.04
N MET A 252 -24.44 2.44 8.65
CA MET A 252 -24.40 0.98 8.74
C MET A 252 -25.40 0.44 9.77
N VAL A 253 -25.56 1.14 10.90
CA VAL A 253 -26.58 0.83 11.92
C VAL A 253 -27.98 1.08 11.37
N MET A 254 -28.21 2.19 10.64
CA MET A 254 -29.48 2.46 9.97
C MET A 254 -29.86 1.34 9.00
N MET A 255 -28.90 0.71 8.32
CA MET A 255 -29.20 -0.44 7.46
C MET A 255 -29.60 -1.68 8.27
N ILE A 256 -28.96 -1.96 9.42
CA ILE A 256 -29.45 -3.00 10.35
C ILE A 256 -30.89 -2.70 10.80
N LEU A 257 -31.19 -1.45 11.16
CA LEU A 257 -32.53 -1.06 11.62
C LEU A 257 -33.58 -1.11 10.51
N VAL A 258 -33.22 -0.86 9.24
CA VAL A 258 -34.09 -1.11 8.07
C VAL A 258 -34.34 -2.61 7.90
N ASP A 259 -33.30 -3.45 7.91
CA ASP A 259 -33.44 -4.91 7.79
C ASP A 259 -34.35 -5.48 8.89
N MET A 260 -34.14 -5.03 10.14
CA MET A 260 -34.97 -5.38 11.29
C MET A 260 -36.42 -4.89 11.16
N ALA A 261 -36.63 -3.62 10.78
CA ALA A 261 -37.97 -3.04 10.68
C ALA A 261 -38.80 -3.68 9.55
N LEU A 262 -38.16 -4.09 8.45
CA LEU A 262 -38.84 -4.77 7.34
C LEU A 262 -39.20 -6.23 7.67
N ALA A 263 -38.42 -6.89 8.53
CA ALA A 263 -38.69 -8.27 8.94
C ALA A 263 -39.66 -8.37 10.14
N GLN A 264 -39.47 -7.53 11.16
CA GLN A 264 -40.25 -7.55 12.40
C GLN A 264 -40.52 -6.11 12.90
N PRO A 265 -41.47 -5.38 12.28
CA PRO A 265 -41.71 -3.96 12.57
C PRO A 265 -41.98 -3.65 14.05
N THR A 266 -42.64 -4.57 14.77
CA THR A 266 -42.96 -4.47 16.21
C THR A 266 -41.75 -4.21 17.09
N THR A 267 -40.59 -4.80 16.78
CA THR A 267 -39.35 -4.67 17.56
C THR A 267 -38.77 -3.25 17.53
N VAL A 268 -39.03 -2.48 16.46
CA VAL A 268 -38.42 -1.17 16.22
C VAL A 268 -39.32 -0.01 16.70
N VAL A 269 -40.62 -0.26 16.98
CA VAL A 269 -41.63 0.76 17.34
C VAL A 269 -41.14 1.72 18.43
N GLY A 270 -40.60 1.20 19.53
CA GLY A 270 -40.14 2.00 20.68
C GLY A 270 -38.94 2.91 20.40
N TYR A 271 -38.26 2.74 19.26
CA TYR A 271 -37.05 3.46 18.89
C TYR A 271 -37.26 4.46 17.75
N VAL A 272 -38.43 4.45 17.09
CA VAL A 272 -38.68 5.28 15.89
C VAL A 272 -38.45 6.77 16.12
N SER A 273 -38.88 7.34 17.26
CA SER A 273 -38.63 8.77 17.54
C SER A 273 -37.15 9.11 17.66
N ASN A 274 -36.33 8.20 18.20
CA ASN A 274 -34.88 8.39 18.28
C ASN A 274 -34.22 8.29 16.90
N ILE A 275 -34.70 7.37 16.06
CA ILE A 275 -34.25 7.18 14.67
C ILE A 275 -34.63 8.40 13.81
N GLN A 276 -35.86 8.93 13.98
CA GLN A 276 -36.35 10.12 13.28
C GLN A 276 -35.55 11.39 13.65
N ALA A 277 -35.07 11.51 14.89
CA ALA A 277 -34.20 12.60 15.33
C ALA A 277 -32.80 12.57 14.68
N VAL A 278 -32.32 11.41 14.20
CA VAL A 278 -31.02 11.31 13.50
C VAL A 278 -31.00 12.20 12.26
N VAL A 279 -32.12 12.28 11.54
CA VAL A 279 -32.26 13.06 10.28
C VAL A 279 -31.93 14.53 10.47
N GLU A 280 -32.29 15.14 11.61
CA GLU A 280 -31.99 16.55 11.88
C GLU A 280 -30.47 16.81 12.01
N THR A 281 -29.69 15.79 12.37
CA THR A 281 -28.22 15.84 12.43
C THR A 281 -27.54 15.34 11.16
N GLN A 282 -28.18 14.43 10.44
CA GLN A 282 -27.62 13.68 9.30
C GLN A 282 -28.70 13.50 8.20
N PRO A 283 -29.03 14.56 7.44
CA PRO A 283 -30.12 14.52 6.46
C PRO A 283 -29.99 13.44 5.39
N VAL A 284 -28.77 12.97 5.10
CA VAL A 284 -28.49 11.87 4.16
C VAL A 284 -29.14 10.52 4.56
N LEU A 285 -29.54 10.36 5.83
CA LEU A 285 -30.18 9.14 6.36
C LEU A 285 -31.72 9.19 6.33
N ILE A 286 -32.30 10.21 5.69
CA ILE A 286 -33.76 10.39 5.55
C ILE A 286 -34.45 9.18 4.91
N TYR A 287 -33.84 8.53 3.90
CA TYR A 287 -34.51 7.44 3.18
C TYR A 287 -34.63 6.19 4.05
N GLN A 288 -33.54 5.78 4.70
CA GLN A 288 -33.54 4.67 5.65
C GLN A 288 -34.52 4.93 6.81
N THR A 289 -34.59 6.19 7.28
CA THR A 289 -35.56 6.62 8.29
C THR A 289 -37.01 6.53 7.79
N ALA A 290 -37.25 6.88 6.52
CA ALA A 290 -38.55 6.77 5.89
C ALA A 290 -39.00 5.30 5.75
N GLN A 291 -38.10 4.40 5.34
CA GLN A 291 -38.38 2.96 5.27
C GLN A 291 -38.73 2.36 6.64
N ILE A 292 -37.96 2.69 7.69
CA ILE A 292 -38.28 2.26 9.07
C ILE A 292 -39.63 2.82 9.52
N THR A 293 -39.90 4.09 9.23
CA THR A 293 -41.16 4.76 9.58
C THR A 293 -42.36 4.16 8.83
N GLY A 294 -42.21 3.82 7.55
CA GLY A 294 -43.21 3.14 6.73
C GLY A 294 -43.49 1.72 7.24
N ALA A 295 -42.44 0.92 7.43
CA ALA A 295 -42.56 -0.44 7.96
C ALA A 295 -43.24 -0.48 9.34
N VAL A 296 -42.81 0.36 10.28
CA VAL A 296 -43.44 0.48 11.61
C VAL A 296 -44.87 1.00 11.52
N GLY A 297 -45.19 1.86 10.56
CA GLY A 297 -46.55 2.31 10.30
C GLY A 297 -47.51 1.21 9.86
N THR A 298 -47.04 0.01 9.47
CA THR A 298 -47.93 -1.12 9.18
C THR A 298 -48.56 -1.74 10.44
N VAL A 299 -47.91 -1.61 11.60
CA VAL A 299 -48.25 -2.36 12.85
C VAL A 299 -49.65 -2.06 13.37
N SER A 300 -50.11 -0.81 13.30
CA SER A 300 -51.44 -0.41 13.76
C SER A 300 -51.90 0.89 13.11
N LEU A 301 -53.20 1.14 13.07
CA LEU A 301 -53.78 2.38 12.52
C LEU A 301 -53.28 3.65 13.24
N GLU A 302 -53.02 3.58 14.55
CA GLU A 302 -52.46 4.71 15.31
C GLU A 302 -51.02 5.01 14.87
N GLN A 303 -50.20 3.96 14.71
CA GLN A 303 -48.82 4.11 14.27
C GLN A 303 -48.75 4.51 12.78
N ALA A 304 -49.68 4.03 11.95
CA ALA A 304 -49.86 4.44 10.57
C ALA A 304 -50.10 5.96 10.45
N LYS A 305 -50.97 6.54 11.30
CA LYS A 305 -51.19 7.99 11.37
C LYS A 305 -49.89 8.74 11.71
N LYS A 306 -49.22 8.37 12.81
CA LYS A 306 -47.94 8.99 13.24
C LYS A 306 -46.86 8.92 12.15
N SER A 307 -46.73 7.78 11.49
CA SER A 307 -45.78 7.56 10.39
C SER A 307 -46.14 8.39 9.14
N MET A 308 -47.42 8.47 8.79
CA MET A 308 -47.94 9.27 7.68
C MET A 308 -47.66 10.77 7.88
N ASP A 309 -47.95 11.30 9.07
CA ASP A 309 -47.69 12.70 9.40
C ASP A 309 -46.18 13.05 9.34
N TYR A 310 -45.31 12.18 9.87
CA TYR A 310 -43.86 12.37 9.77
C TYR A 310 -43.40 12.40 8.30
N LEU A 311 -43.76 11.40 7.51
CA LEU A 311 -43.36 11.31 6.10
C LEU A 311 -43.84 12.54 5.30
N ILE A 312 -45.07 12.97 5.51
CA ILE A 312 -45.64 14.16 4.85
C ILE A 312 -44.92 15.44 5.30
N SER A 313 -44.57 15.59 6.58
CA SER A 313 -43.82 16.76 7.09
C SER A 313 -42.46 16.93 6.41
N LYS A 314 -41.85 15.84 5.94
CA LYS A 314 -40.54 15.86 5.27
C LYS A 314 -40.63 16.04 3.75
N LEU A 315 -41.78 15.80 3.10
CA LEU A 315 -41.93 15.96 1.64
C LEU A 315 -41.54 17.34 1.10
N SER A 316 -41.72 18.40 1.89
CA SER A 316 -41.35 19.78 1.53
C SER A 316 -39.94 20.20 1.95
N ALA A 317 -39.24 19.37 2.73
CA ALA A 317 -37.95 19.70 3.36
C ALA A 317 -36.75 18.93 2.80
N VAL A 318 -36.97 18.05 1.81
CA VAL A 318 -35.95 17.13 1.26
C VAL A 318 -35.70 17.39 -0.23
N ASP A 319 -34.53 16.95 -0.71
CA ASP A 319 -34.18 17.06 -2.13
C ASP A 319 -35.19 16.33 -3.04
N GLN A 320 -35.45 16.90 -4.23
CA GLN A 320 -36.39 16.34 -5.23
C GLN A 320 -36.00 14.95 -5.76
N SER A 321 -34.77 14.48 -5.49
CA SER A 321 -34.31 13.11 -5.73
C SER A 321 -34.85 12.10 -4.70
N VAL A 322 -35.15 12.55 -3.47
CA VAL A 322 -35.63 11.72 -2.37
C VAL A 322 -37.15 11.74 -2.24
N VAL A 323 -37.81 12.83 -2.66
CA VAL A 323 -39.30 12.94 -2.68
C VAL A 323 -40.01 11.71 -3.28
N PRO A 324 -39.56 11.10 -4.40
CA PRO A 324 -40.15 9.86 -4.91
C PRO A 324 -40.09 8.70 -3.88
N LEU A 325 -39.00 8.57 -3.14
CA LEU A 325 -38.81 7.49 -2.18
C LEU A 325 -39.73 7.65 -0.96
N LEU A 326 -39.95 8.88 -0.48
CA LEU A 326 -40.94 9.15 0.57
C LEU A 326 -42.37 8.87 0.09
N LEU A 327 -42.68 9.21 -1.16
CA LEU A 327 -43.99 8.90 -1.77
C LEU A 327 -44.23 7.40 -1.92
N GLN A 328 -43.18 6.59 -2.07
CA GLN A 328 -43.30 5.12 -2.12
C GLN A 328 -43.73 4.54 -0.77
N GLU A 329 -43.11 4.98 0.34
CA GLU A 329 -43.49 4.55 1.69
C GLU A 329 -44.91 5.04 2.06
N ILE A 330 -45.25 6.29 1.70
CA ILE A 330 -46.61 6.82 1.84
C ILE A 330 -47.63 5.97 1.07
N ARG A 331 -47.31 5.57 -0.16
CA ARG A 331 -48.17 4.70 -0.98
C ARG A 331 -48.37 3.33 -0.32
N GLY A 332 -47.32 2.74 0.25
CA GLY A 332 -47.40 1.48 1.01
C GLY A 332 -48.33 1.58 2.21
N LEU A 333 -48.20 2.64 3.02
CA LEU A 333 -49.12 2.90 4.15
C LEU A 333 -50.57 3.07 3.69
N CYS A 334 -50.80 3.79 2.58
CA CYS A 334 -52.14 3.98 2.03
C CYS A 334 -52.75 2.71 1.43
N GLN A 335 -51.95 1.75 0.97
CA GLN A 335 -52.44 0.45 0.50
C GLN A 335 -52.85 -0.47 1.67
N MET A 336 -52.25 -0.30 2.85
CA MET A 336 -52.65 -1.01 4.08
C MET A 336 -53.80 -0.34 4.83
N TYR A 337 -53.80 1.00 4.89
CA TYR A 337 -54.80 1.82 5.58
C TYR A 337 -55.36 2.92 4.65
N PRO A 338 -56.24 2.59 3.70
CA PRO A 338 -56.75 3.54 2.69
C PRO A 338 -57.41 4.80 3.26
N ASN A 339 -58.03 4.68 4.44
CA ASN A 339 -58.68 5.78 5.14
C ASN A 339 -57.74 6.95 5.51
N LEU A 340 -56.41 6.73 5.49
CA LEU A 340 -55.43 7.79 5.74
C LEU A 340 -55.14 8.66 4.51
N LEU A 341 -55.54 8.20 3.32
CA LEU A 341 -55.28 8.88 2.06
C LEU A 341 -56.28 10.03 1.82
N SER A 342 -57.52 9.93 2.30
CA SER A 342 -58.52 11.01 2.20
C SER A 342 -58.08 12.28 2.94
N GLU A 343 -57.62 12.14 4.20
CA GLU A 343 -57.10 13.23 5.07
C GLU A 343 -55.87 13.95 4.46
N ASN A 344 -55.15 13.32 3.53
CA ASN A 344 -53.83 13.76 3.07
C ASN A 344 -53.68 13.95 1.55
N MET A 345 -54.67 13.54 0.75
CA MET A 345 -54.63 13.61 -0.72
C MET A 345 -54.36 15.02 -1.25
N GLU A 346 -54.84 16.07 -0.57
CA GLU A 346 -54.54 17.46 -0.94
C GLU A 346 -53.03 17.77 -0.88
N LYS A 347 -52.37 17.41 0.24
CA LYS A 347 -50.96 17.71 0.50
C LYS A 347 -50.10 17.01 -0.56
N ILE A 348 -50.38 15.73 -0.81
CA ILE A 348 -49.72 14.91 -1.84
C ILE A 348 -50.02 15.46 -3.24
N SER A 349 -51.25 15.90 -3.50
CA SER A 349 -51.66 16.43 -4.81
C SER A 349 -50.96 17.71 -5.22
N ARG A 350 -50.53 18.55 -4.26
CA ARG A 350 -49.74 19.76 -4.56
C ARG A 350 -48.39 19.43 -5.21
N LEU A 351 -47.87 18.20 -5.07
CA LEU A 351 -46.63 17.76 -5.70
C LEU A 351 -46.78 17.39 -7.20
N SER A 352 -47.99 17.32 -7.78
CA SER A 352 -48.13 17.02 -9.21
C SER A 352 -47.62 18.13 -10.15
N SER A 353 -47.27 19.30 -9.62
CA SER A 353 -46.57 20.39 -10.32
C SER A 353 -45.04 20.35 -10.18
N SER A 354 -44.47 19.37 -9.45
CA SER A 354 -43.01 19.22 -9.35
C SER A 354 -42.37 19.09 -10.74
N SER A 355 -41.20 19.71 -10.92
CA SER A 355 -40.38 19.57 -12.13
C SER A 355 -39.90 18.14 -12.37
N SER A 356 -39.78 17.33 -11.32
CA SER A 356 -39.35 15.93 -11.40
C SER A 356 -40.43 15.00 -11.98
N GLY A 357 -40.11 14.32 -13.08
CA GLY A 357 -41.03 13.39 -13.74
C GLY A 357 -41.43 12.19 -12.88
N SER A 358 -40.51 11.65 -12.07
CA SER A 358 -40.77 10.53 -11.17
C SER A 358 -41.72 10.91 -10.03
N VAL A 359 -41.61 12.13 -9.49
CA VAL A 359 -42.56 12.66 -8.49
C VAL A 359 -43.97 12.73 -9.09
N ARG A 360 -44.12 13.30 -10.30
CA ARG A 360 -45.44 13.41 -10.96
C ARG A 360 -46.07 12.03 -11.23
N LEU A 361 -45.29 11.07 -11.71
CA LEU A 361 -45.76 9.70 -11.96
C LEU A 361 -46.22 9.02 -10.66
N MET A 362 -45.49 9.16 -9.55
CA MET A 362 -45.88 8.50 -8.31
C MET A 362 -47.11 9.16 -7.65
N VAL A 363 -47.26 10.48 -7.76
CA VAL A 363 -48.51 11.19 -7.37
C VAL A 363 -49.70 10.73 -8.23
N GLN A 364 -49.51 10.44 -9.53
CA GLN A 364 -50.55 9.84 -10.36
C GLN A 364 -50.92 8.42 -9.90
N GLN A 365 -49.94 7.56 -9.61
CA GLN A 365 -50.20 6.20 -9.07
C GLN A 365 -51.00 6.23 -7.76
N ILE A 366 -50.66 7.13 -6.83
CA ILE A 366 -51.39 7.30 -5.57
C ILE A 366 -52.84 7.77 -5.81
N ARG A 367 -53.08 8.67 -6.77
CA ARG A 367 -54.44 9.09 -7.17
C ARG A 367 -55.25 7.97 -7.84
N GLU A 368 -54.61 7.12 -8.63
CA GLU A 368 -55.26 5.96 -9.25
C GLU A 368 -55.66 4.92 -8.21
N ASP A 369 -54.77 4.60 -7.26
CA ASP A 369 -55.07 3.66 -6.18
C ASP A 369 -56.20 4.20 -5.28
N TYR A 370 -56.23 5.50 -4.98
CA TYR A 370 -57.36 6.14 -4.29
C TYR A 370 -58.68 6.03 -5.06
N ARG A 371 -58.67 6.25 -6.38
CA ARG A 371 -59.88 6.09 -7.21
C ARG A 371 -60.39 4.65 -7.22
N LYS A 372 -59.49 3.67 -7.36
CA LYS A 372 -59.84 2.23 -7.28
C LYS A 372 -60.47 1.90 -5.93
N TYR A 373 -59.90 2.42 -4.83
CA TYR A 373 -60.42 2.23 -3.49
C TYR A 373 -61.83 2.83 -3.31
N ASN A 374 -62.02 4.11 -3.64
CA ASN A 374 -63.32 4.78 -3.46
C ASN A 374 -64.44 4.12 -4.29
N VAL A 375 -64.13 3.62 -5.49
CA VAL A 375 -65.09 2.86 -6.30
C VAL A 375 -65.40 1.49 -5.66
N ALA A 376 -64.41 0.79 -5.11
CA ALA A 376 -64.62 -0.48 -4.41
C ALA A 376 -65.43 -0.31 -3.11
N GLU A 377 -65.24 0.79 -2.37
CA GLU A 377 -66.01 1.08 -1.15
C GLU A 377 -67.43 1.55 -1.46
N ALA A 378 -67.64 2.38 -2.48
CA ALA A 378 -68.99 2.71 -2.97
C ALA A 378 -69.76 1.43 -3.39
N ASN A 379 -69.10 0.51 -4.10
CA ASN A 379 -69.69 -0.78 -4.48
C ASN A 379 -69.94 -1.72 -3.29
N LYS A 380 -69.20 -1.62 -2.18
CA LYS A 380 -69.55 -2.33 -0.94
C LYS A 380 -70.82 -1.77 -0.30
N ASN A 381 -70.92 -0.44 -0.21
CA ASN A 381 -72.06 0.22 0.43
C ASN A 381 -73.38 -0.05 -0.34
N LEU A 382 -73.34 -0.01 -1.67
CA LEU A 382 -74.48 -0.38 -2.53
C LEU A 382 -74.97 -1.84 -2.33
N ASN A 383 -74.06 -2.77 -2.01
CA ASN A 383 -74.41 -4.17 -1.72
C ASN A 383 -74.91 -4.39 -0.28
N LEU A 384 -74.61 -3.48 0.65
CA LEU A 384 -75.14 -3.51 2.01
C LEU A 384 -76.59 -3.00 2.05
N GLU A 385 -76.92 -1.95 1.29
CA GLU A 385 -78.28 -1.41 1.20
C GLU A 385 -79.29 -2.39 0.54
N THR A 386 -78.83 -3.27 -0.35
CA THR A 386 -79.70 -4.24 -1.05
C THR A 386 -80.13 -5.44 -0.21
N SER A 387 -79.55 -5.65 0.98
CA SER A 387 -79.82 -6.83 1.82
C SER A 387 -80.99 -6.68 2.80
N ASN A 388 -81.63 -5.50 2.87
CA ASN A 388 -82.50 -5.12 3.99
C ASN A 388 -84.02 -5.11 3.69
N ASN A 389 -84.49 -5.89 2.73
CA ASN A 389 -85.92 -6.08 2.43
C ASN A 389 -86.31 -7.57 2.29
N GLN A 390 -87.27 -7.99 3.11
CA GLN A 390 -88.02 -9.26 3.10
C GLN A 390 -89.53 -8.89 3.23
N PRO A 391 -90.55 -9.78 3.10
CA PRO A 391 -90.51 -11.25 3.23
C PRO A 391 -91.50 -12.08 2.35
N ILE A 392 -91.65 -13.39 2.69
CA ILE A 392 -92.75 -14.34 2.35
C ILE A 392 -92.80 -14.86 0.88
N LYS A 393 -93.15 -16.11 0.53
CA LYS A 393 -93.03 -17.51 1.06
C LYS A 393 -94.17 -18.37 0.47
N THR A 394 -93.85 -19.49 -0.21
CA THR A 394 -94.68 -20.71 -0.38
C THR A 394 -93.68 -21.83 -0.79
N GLN A 395 -93.37 -22.85 0.03
CA GLN A 395 -94.07 -24.14 0.23
C GLN A 395 -94.17 -25.03 -1.06
N ALA A 396 -93.94 -26.36 -1.06
CA ALA A 396 -93.76 -27.29 0.07
C ALA A 396 -93.03 -28.63 -0.25
N ILE A 397 -92.61 -29.34 0.82
CA ILE A 397 -92.49 -30.81 1.01
C ILE A 397 -91.41 -31.62 0.24
N SER A 398 -90.39 -32.08 0.98
CA SER A 398 -89.58 -33.33 0.84
C SER A 398 -88.34 -33.24 1.77
N VAL A 399 -87.74 -34.25 2.43
CA VAL A 399 -88.08 -35.62 2.92
C VAL A 399 -87.15 -35.90 4.13
N GLN A 400 -87.40 -36.92 4.98
CA GLN A 400 -86.55 -37.26 6.14
C GLN A 400 -85.46 -38.32 5.87
N GLY A 401 -84.31 -38.18 6.55
CA GLY A 401 -83.30 -39.22 6.77
C GLY A 401 -82.16 -38.72 7.69
N GLY A 402 -81.84 -39.43 8.78
CA GLY A 402 -80.72 -39.12 9.69
C GLY A 402 -79.45 -39.93 9.38
N ALA A 403 -78.30 -39.77 10.06
CA ALA A 403 -77.98 -38.96 11.26
C ALA A 403 -76.49 -38.49 11.23
N GLY A 404 -75.94 -37.98 12.35
CA GLY A 404 -74.53 -37.55 12.48
C GLY A 404 -73.49 -38.70 12.44
N GLN A 405 -72.18 -38.47 12.60
CA GLN A 405 -71.44 -37.37 13.23
C GLN A 405 -69.93 -37.43 12.81
N GLY A 406 -69.16 -36.33 12.75
CA GLY A 406 -67.69 -36.38 12.48
C GLY A 406 -67.08 -35.08 11.93
N ASP A 407 -65.78 -34.82 12.13
CA ASP A 407 -65.21 -33.45 12.15
C ASP A 407 -63.83 -33.22 11.47
N THR A 408 -63.55 -31.94 11.12
CA THR A 408 -62.23 -31.27 10.89
C THR A 408 -61.22 -31.66 9.77
N ALA A 409 -61.17 -30.81 8.72
CA ALA A 409 -60.02 -30.02 8.18
C ALA A 409 -58.58 -30.58 7.91
N ARG A 410 -57.98 -30.19 6.75
CA ARG A 410 -56.75 -29.33 6.60
C ARG A 410 -56.01 -29.43 5.24
N GLU A 411 -55.96 -28.33 4.47
CA GLU A 411 -55.00 -28.08 3.36
C GLU A 411 -54.35 -26.68 3.56
N LYS A 412 -53.09 -26.35 3.26
CA LYS A 412 -52.11 -26.60 2.17
C LYS A 412 -52.30 -25.72 0.91
N ALA A 413 -51.25 -24.97 0.57
CA ALA A 413 -51.14 -24.09 -0.60
C ALA A 413 -49.72 -24.13 -1.19
N LYS A 414 -49.55 -23.78 -2.48
CA LYS A 414 -48.24 -23.75 -3.15
C LYS A 414 -48.22 -22.89 -4.43
N GLU A 415 -47.09 -22.19 -4.63
CA GLU A 415 -46.42 -21.94 -5.94
C GLU A 415 -47.00 -20.94 -6.98
N MET A 416 -46.31 -19.78 -7.14
CA MET A 416 -46.26 -18.88 -8.33
C MET A 416 -45.20 -17.77 -8.08
N ARG A 417 -44.58 -17.06 -9.06
CA ARG A 417 -44.02 -17.45 -10.39
C ARG A 417 -42.97 -16.40 -10.88
N SER A 418 -42.52 -16.51 -12.13
CA SER A 418 -41.38 -15.82 -12.80
C SER A 418 -41.67 -14.49 -13.54
N VAL A 419 -40.64 -13.63 -13.72
CA VAL A 419 -40.56 -12.54 -14.74
C VAL A 419 -39.14 -12.55 -15.39
N SER A 420 -38.96 -11.94 -16.58
CA SER A 420 -37.79 -12.09 -17.47
C SER A 420 -37.27 -10.76 -18.06
N SER A 421 -36.01 -10.73 -18.52
CA SER A 421 -35.43 -9.68 -19.39
C SER A 421 -34.19 -10.16 -20.17
N GLN A 422 -34.08 -9.80 -21.45
CA GLN A 422 -32.93 -10.04 -22.37
C GLN A 422 -31.95 -8.83 -22.34
N THR A 423 -30.76 -8.75 -22.99
CA THR A 423 -30.34 -9.12 -24.36
C THR A 423 -28.82 -9.34 -24.54
N GLU A 424 -28.46 -10.10 -25.59
CA GLU A 424 -27.34 -10.00 -26.58
C GLU A 424 -25.98 -9.34 -26.22
N GLY A 425 -24.80 -9.79 -26.72
CA GLY A 425 -24.46 -10.98 -27.51
C GLY A 425 -23.52 -10.72 -28.73
N THR A 426 -22.24 -11.12 -28.69
CA THR A 426 -21.36 -11.24 -29.89
C THR A 426 -20.20 -12.22 -29.66
N VAL A 427 -19.66 -12.85 -30.72
CA VAL A 427 -18.79 -14.06 -30.67
C VAL A 427 -17.38 -13.81 -31.24
N THR A 428 -16.38 -14.54 -30.74
CA THR A 428 -14.97 -14.54 -31.18
C THR A 428 -14.66 -15.60 -32.25
N VAL A 429 -13.74 -15.29 -33.19
CA VAL A 429 -13.19 -16.24 -34.18
C VAL A 429 -11.65 -16.25 -34.11
N ILE A 430 -11.03 -17.40 -34.44
CA ILE A 430 -9.60 -17.70 -34.25
C ILE A 430 -8.87 -17.72 -35.61
N THR A 431 -7.60 -17.29 -35.66
CA THR A 431 -6.64 -17.71 -36.70
C THR A 431 -5.19 -17.57 -36.19
N VAL A 432 -4.22 -18.21 -36.86
CA VAL A 432 -2.84 -18.44 -36.37
C VAL A 432 -1.80 -17.99 -37.40
N GLY A 433 -0.66 -17.45 -36.96
CA GLY A 433 0.50 -17.10 -37.81
C GLY A 433 1.75 -16.72 -36.99
N ASN A 434 2.96 -16.90 -37.55
CA ASN A 434 4.25 -16.66 -36.87
C ASN A 434 5.24 -15.88 -37.81
N PRO A 435 6.57 -15.69 -37.54
CA PRO A 435 7.20 -14.36 -37.58
C PRO A 435 8.15 -14.12 -38.78
N PRO A 436 8.79 -12.93 -38.87
CA PRO A 436 10.26 -12.91 -38.70
C PRO A 436 10.88 -11.64 -38.02
N ASN A 437 12.21 -11.70 -37.82
CA ASN A 437 13.13 -10.74 -37.13
C ASN A 437 13.12 -9.27 -37.69
N SER A 438 13.46 -8.20 -36.95
CA SER A 438 14.86 -7.88 -36.52
C SER A 438 15.04 -6.44 -35.95
N SER A 439 16.19 -6.18 -35.29
CA SER A 439 16.84 -4.86 -34.99
C SER A 439 16.24 -3.91 -33.92
N GLN A 440 17.07 -2.95 -33.44
CA GLN A 440 16.76 -1.93 -32.42
C GLN A 440 16.89 -0.50 -33.01
N PRO A 441 16.35 0.53 -32.34
CA PRO A 441 17.21 1.33 -31.44
C PRO A 441 16.53 1.73 -30.10
N SER A 442 17.30 2.35 -29.18
CA SER A 442 16.80 2.87 -27.89
C SER A 442 16.79 4.40 -27.86
N GLY A 443 15.61 5.01 -27.67
CA GLY A 443 15.45 6.46 -27.48
C GLY A 443 15.55 6.91 -26.02
N THR A 444 15.89 8.18 -25.79
CA THR A 444 15.94 8.82 -24.46
C THR A 444 15.39 10.26 -24.54
N VAL A 445 14.52 10.66 -23.59
CA VAL A 445 13.89 12.01 -23.50
C VAL A 445 14.81 13.01 -22.76
N SER A 446 14.57 14.33 -22.80
CA SER A 446 15.28 15.31 -21.95
C SER A 446 14.50 16.62 -21.67
N VAL A 447 13.66 16.61 -20.63
CA VAL A 447 12.70 17.67 -20.26
C VAL A 447 13.34 18.80 -19.41
N LYS A 448 14.39 19.45 -19.94
CA LYS A 448 15.13 20.54 -19.24
C LYS A 448 14.26 21.75 -18.88
N SER A 449 14.78 22.62 -18.02
CA SER A 449 14.15 23.87 -17.58
C SER A 449 15.07 25.06 -17.91
N ALA A 450 14.55 26.10 -18.57
CA ALA A 450 15.34 27.26 -18.97
C ALA A 450 15.31 28.36 -17.89
N GLY A 451 16.48 28.76 -17.39
CA GLY A 451 16.66 30.00 -16.63
C GLY A 451 16.86 31.21 -17.54
N PRO A 452 16.69 32.45 -17.03
CA PRO A 452 16.92 33.66 -17.81
C PRO A 452 18.41 33.86 -18.09
N ALA A 453 18.75 34.30 -19.30
CA ALA A 453 20.11 34.65 -19.68
C ALA A 453 20.47 36.06 -19.16
N SER A 454 21.68 36.23 -18.64
CA SER A 454 22.29 37.54 -18.41
C SER A 454 23.35 37.79 -19.47
N SER A 455 23.18 38.86 -20.25
CA SER A 455 24.06 39.17 -21.38
C SER A 455 25.30 39.94 -20.94
N GLN A 456 26.49 39.41 -21.21
CA GLN A 456 27.70 40.22 -21.41
C GLN A 456 28.43 39.75 -22.68
N GLN A 457 29.00 40.70 -23.41
CA GLN A 457 29.59 40.52 -24.73
C GLN A 457 31.08 40.19 -24.63
N SER A 458 31.64 39.45 -25.59
CA SER A 458 32.92 39.81 -26.24
C SER A 458 33.27 38.94 -27.46
N LEU A 459 33.28 39.59 -28.63
CA LEU A 459 34.34 39.55 -29.66
C LEU A 459 35.04 38.21 -30.02
N ALA A 460 34.45 37.52 -30.99
CA ALA A 460 35.00 37.34 -32.36
C ALA A 460 36.29 36.53 -32.67
N LYS A 461 36.12 35.68 -33.71
CA LYS A 461 36.96 35.51 -34.94
C LYS A 461 37.97 34.34 -35.03
N ILE A 462 38.11 33.85 -36.27
CA ILE A 462 39.23 33.10 -36.92
C ILE A 462 39.02 31.58 -37.20
N SER A 463 39.07 31.27 -38.52
CA SER A 463 39.36 30.03 -39.29
C SER A 463 38.71 28.67 -38.96
N SER A 464 38.22 27.81 -39.87
CA SER A 464 38.17 27.66 -41.36
C SER A 464 39.03 26.53 -42.00
N THR A 465 38.55 26.05 -43.18
CA THR A 465 39.03 24.88 -43.99
C THR A 465 38.74 23.51 -43.35
N SER A 466 38.66 22.36 -44.05
CA SER A 466 38.25 21.95 -45.44
C SER A 466 37.99 20.42 -45.40
N ARG A 467 37.43 19.66 -46.36
CA ARG A 467 37.02 19.79 -47.79
C ARG A 467 35.60 19.19 -47.93
N VAL A 468 34.76 19.34 -48.97
CA VAL A 468 34.86 19.66 -50.43
C VAL A 468 35.16 18.46 -51.35
N SER A 469 34.09 17.87 -51.89
CA SER A 469 33.80 17.49 -53.30
C SER A 469 32.27 17.24 -53.41
N SER A 470 31.41 17.88 -54.22
CA SER A 470 31.37 18.23 -55.67
C SER A 470 31.09 17.02 -56.58
N SER A 471 30.08 16.95 -57.47
CA SER A 471 29.07 17.93 -58.00
C SER A 471 27.71 17.20 -58.26
N GLY A 472 26.56 17.86 -58.54
CA GLY A 472 26.06 18.32 -59.87
C GLY A 472 25.44 17.18 -60.72
N ASP A 473 24.42 17.29 -61.58
CA ASP A 473 23.53 18.38 -62.07
C ASP A 473 22.44 17.74 -63.02
N GLN A 474 21.32 18.30 -63.54
CA GLN A 474 20.57 19.57 -63.39
C GLN A 474 19.12 19.48 -64.02
N SER A 475 18.20 20.38 -63.63
CA SER A 475 17.13 21.08 -64.43
C SER A 475 15.89 20.45 -65.15
N SER A 476 14.77 21.23 -65.11
CA SER A 476 13.63 21.39 -66.07
C SER A 476 12.56 20.28 -66.27
N SER A 477 11.29 20.54 -66.69
CA SER A 477 10.38 21.72 -66.52
C SER A 477 8.90 21.42 -66.93
N SER A 478 7.94 22.21 -66.39
CA SER A 478 6.63 22.66 -66.98
C SER A 478 5.49 21.69 -67.40
N ALA A 479 4.38 21.78 -66.64
CA ALA A 479 2.97 22.08 -67.04
C ALA A 479 2.09 21.15 -67.92
N GLN A 480 0.82 20.97 -67.49
CA GLN A 480 -0.41 21.01 -68.33
C GLN A 480 -1.70 21.23 -67.49
N THR A 481 -2.84 21.57 -68.13
CA THR A 481 -4.00 22.24 -67.49
C THR A 481 -5.33 21.94 -68.20
N GLN A 482 -6.46 21.81 -67.46
CA GLN A 482 -7.86 22.22 -67.78
C GLN A 482 -8.82 21.56 -66.73
N THR A 483 -9.86 22.14 -66.10
CA THR A 483 -10.76 23.32 -66.19
C THR A 483 -12.03 23.20 -67.04
N VAL A 484 -13.19 23.13 -66.36
CA VAL A 484 -14.56 23.56 -66.74
C VAL A 484 -15.50 23.22 -65.55
N GLU A 485 -16.57 23.96 -65.20
CA GLU A 485 -16.77 25.41 -65.12
C GLU A 485 -18.00 25.72 -64.20
N SER A 486 -18.23 26.99 -63.80
CA SER A 486 -19.46 27.48 -63.12
C SER A 486 -19.51 29.02 -63.11
N ALA A 487 -20.69 29.63 -63.22
CA ALA A 487 -20.83 31.01 -63.71
C ALA A 487 -21.06 32.12 -62.64
N SER A 488 -20.44 33.29 -62.90
CA SER A 488 -20.86 34.68 -62.61
C SER A 488 -21.62 35.00 -61.29
N LEU A 489 -21.05 35.76 -60.31
CA LEU A 489 -20.79 37.24 -60.28
C LEU A 489 -22.03 38.08 -59.86
N PRO A 490 -21.90 39.23 -59.14
CA PRO A 490 -20.91 40.32 -59.34
C PRO A 490 -20.00 40.69 -58.15
N VAL A 491 -19.20 41.75 -58.32
CA VAL A 491 -18.01 42.13 -57.53
C VAL A 491 -17.95 43.63 -57.23
N THR A 492 -17.47 44.02 -56.04
CA THR A 492 -16.56 45.16 -55.72
C THR A 492 -16.41 45.29 -54.18
N ALA A 493 -15.26 45.64 -53.58
CA ALA A 493 -13.90 45.88 -54.08
C ALA A 493 -12.83 45.61 -52.99
N SER A 494 -11.57 45.38 -53.40
CA SER A 494 -10.26 45.73 -52.75
C SER A 494 -10.09 45.67 -51.20
N THR A 495 -9.00 45.17 -50.60
CA THR A 495 -7.61 44.87 -51.06
C THR A 495 -6.96 43.78 -50.14
N PRO A 496 -5.70 43.31 -50.28
CA PRO A 496 -5.52 41.86 -50.51
C PRO A 496 -4.56 41.11 -49.55
N ASP A 497 -4.41 39.83 -49.89
CA ASP A 497 -3.24 38.95 -49.69
C ASP A 497 -3.04 38.27 -48.31
N ARG A 498 -3.48 37.01 -48.26
CA ARG A 498 -2.82 35.94 -47.51
C ARG A 498 -2.79 34.67 -48.35
N VAL A 499 -1.62 34.33 -48.86
CA VAL A 499 -1.33 33.00 -49.45
C VAL A 499 -1.71 31.89 -48.46
N LEU A 500 -2.58 30.98 -48.89
CA LEU A 500 -2.91 29.76 -48.16
C LEU A 500 -1.71 28.80 -48.15
N GLN A 501 -1.11 28.60 -46.97
CA GLN A 501 -0.23 27.45 -46.76
C GLN A 501 -1.09 26.17 -46.69
N PRO A 502 -0.59 25.01 -47.17
CA PRO A 502 -1.31 23.75 -47.01
C PRO A 502 -1.55 23.45 -45.52
N GLU A 503 -2.79 23.12 -45.15
CA GLU A 503 -3.06 22.65 -43.79
C GLU A 503 -2.35 21.32 -43.55
N MET A 504 -1.25 21.36 -42.81
CA MET A 504 -0.59 20.17 -42.29
C MET A 504 -1.59 19.41 -41.43
N MET A 505 -1.97 18.20 -41.88
CA MET A 505 -2.85 17.26 -41.16
C MET A 505 -2.42 17.13 -39.70
N ARG A 506 -3.14 17.79 -38.80
CA ARG A 506 -2.85 17.86 -37.36
C ARG A 506 -3.19 16.51 -36.74
N ASP A 507 -2.26 15.92 -35.99
CA ASP A 507 -2.54 14.63 -35.36
C ASP A 507 -3.38 14.77 -34.07
N GLY A 508 -3.96 13.66 -33.62
CA GLY A 508 -4.87 13.66 -32.46
C GLY A 508 -4.23 14.10 -31.14
N VAL A 509 -2.89 14.09 -31.01
CA VAL A 509 -2.18 14.67 -29.87
C VAL A 509 -2.12 16.18 -30.01
N GLN A 510 -1.79 16.69 -31.20
CA GLN A 510 -1.79 18.13 -31.47
C GLN A 510 -3.19 18.75 -31.22
N LEU A 511 -4.26 18.14 -31.74
CA LEU A 511 -5.64 18.62 -31.54
C LEU A 511 -6.05 18.62 -30.05
N PHE A 512 -5.62 17.63 -29.27
CA PHE A 512 -5.82 17.60 -27.82
C PHE A 512 -5.03 18.72 -27.13
N CYS A 513 -3.75 18.90 -27.50
CA CYS A 513 -2.89 19.94 -26.97
C CYS A 513 -3.42 21.35 -27.26
N GLU A 514 -3.92 21.62 -28.48
CA GLU A 514 -4.58 22.87 -28.86
C GLU A 514 -5.82 23.12 -27.97
N LYS A 515 -6.72 22.14 -27.89
CA LYS A 515 -7.99 22.25 -27.14
C LYS A 515 -7.83 22.33 -25.62
N HIS A 516 -6.77 21.75 -25.05
CA HIS A 516 -6.57 21.65 -23.60
C HIS A 516 -5.41 22.50 -23.05
N PHE A 517 -4.68 23.24 -23.89
CA PHE A 517 -3.44 23.98 -23.56
C PHE A 517 -3.45 24.70 -22.20
N ALA A 518 -4.43 25.58 -21.96
CA ALA A 518 -4.52 26.35 -20.72
C ALA A 518 -4.81 25.47 -19.48
N LYS A 519 -5.62 24.42 -19.64
CA LYS A 519 -5.94 23.45 -18.57
C LYS A 519 -4.70 22.61 -18.21
N ILE A 520 -3.92 22.20 -19.21
CA ILE A 520 -2.64 21.47 -19.00
C ILE A 520 -1.66 22.35 -18.21
N LYS A 521 -1.49 23.63 -18.59
CA LYS A 521 -0.61 24.57 -17.87
C LYS A 521 -1.06 24.83 -16.44
N GLN A 522 -2.36 25.06 -16.21
CA GLN A 522 -2.90 25.27 -14.86
C GLN A 522 -2.74 24.02 -13.97
N TYR A 523 -2.96 22.83 -14.53
CA TYR A 523 -2.81 21.55 -13.83
C TYR A 523 -1.35 21.30 -13.41
N ILE A 524 -0.41 21.39 -14.36
CA ILE A 524 1.02 21.18 -14.07
C ILE A 524 1.58 22.26 -13.15
N GLY A 525 1.14 23.52 -13.27
CA GLY A 525 1.55 24.61 -12.38
C GLY A 525 1.23 24.33 -10.91
N LYS A 526 0.02 23.81 -10.62
CA LYS A 526 -0.37 23.36 -9.27
C LYS A 526 0.39 22.11 -8.84
N LEU A 527 0.54 21.14 -9.75
CA LEU A 527 1.12 19.83 -9.44
C LEU A 527 2.62 19.89 -9.16
N ASN A 528 3.40 20.73 -9.87
CA ASN A 528 4.86 20.78 -9.73
C ASN A 528 5.33 21.22 -8.33
N ALA A 529 4.51 21.94 -7.57
CA ALA A 529 4.77 22.26 -6.16
C ALA A 529 4.52 21.07 -5.21
N THR A 530 3.81 20.03 -5.66
CA THR A 530 3.44 18.86 -4.84
C THR A 530 4.22 17.60 -5.24
N ILE A 531 4.36 17.36 -6.55
CA ILE A 531 5.00 16.18 -7.11
C ILE A 531 6.22 16.62 -7.95
N PRO A 532 7.43 16.11 -7.67
CA PRO A 532 8.60 16.30 -8.53
C PRO A 532 8.38 15.62 -9.87
N LEU A 533 8.77 16.30 -10.96
CA LEU A 533 8.67 15.78 -12.32
C LEU A 533 10.02 15.20 -12.77
N PRO A 534 10.07 13.99 -13.38
CA PRO A 534 11.31 13.44 -13.93
C PRO A 534 11.84 14.31 -15.07
N ALA A 535 13.16 14.51 -15.09
CA ALA A 535 13.85 15.15 -16.20
C ALA A 535 13.86 14.26 -17.45
N LYS A 536 13.92 12.94 -17.28
CA LYS A 536 13.81 11.97 -18.38
C LYS A 536 13.39 10.58 -17.89
N CYS A 537 13.04 9.73 -18.85
CA CYS A 537 12.79 8.31 -18.63
C CYS A 537 13.53 7.45 -19.66
N SER A 538 13.80 6.19 -19.30
CA SER A 538 14.29 5.16 -20.21
C SER A 538 13.72 3.79 -19.83
N VAL A 539 13.56 2.89 -20.81
CA VAL A 539 13.06 1.53 -20.57
C VAL A 539 14.23 0.57 -20.35
N VAL A 540 14.12 -0.28 -19.33
CA VAL A 540 15.14 -1.27 -18.95
C VAL A 540 14.53 -2.67 -19.02
N LYS A 541 15.30 -3.63 -19.56
CA LYS A 541 14.96 -5.05 -19.56
C LYS A 541 15.33 -5.64 -18.18
N GLY A 542 14.35 -6.19 -17.46
CA GLY A 542 14.58 -7.13 -16.36
C GLY A 542 14.27 -8.57 -16.80
N ASN A 543 14.65 -9.55 -15.98
CA ASN A 543 14.65 -10.98 -16.34
C ASN A 543 13.29 -11.51 -16.87
N HIS A 544 12.17 -10.97 -16.37
CA HIS A 544 10.82 -11.42 -16.73
C HIS A 544 9.91 -10.29 -17.25
N LYS A 545 10.37 -9.03 -17.24
CA LYS A 545 9.53 -7.84 -17.52
C LYS A 545 10.37 -6.63 -17.89
N ARG A 546 9.85 -5.77 -18.78
CA ARG A 546 10.42 -4.43 -19.05
C ARG A 546 9.83 -3.41 -18.08
N PHE A 547 10.66 -2.55 -17.51
CA PHE A 547 10.23 -1.52 -16.57
C PHE A 547 10.74 -0.13 -16.97
N LEU A 548 10.00 0.90 -16.57
CA LEU A 548 10.36 2.29 -16.83
C LEU A 548 11.25 2.80 -15.69
N LYS A 549 12.43 3.31 -16.05
CA LYS A 549 13.35 4.01 -15.15
C LYS A 549 13.21 5.52 -15.36
N LEU A 550 12.81 6.22 -14.31
CA LEU A 550 12.75 7.67 -14.23
C LEU A 550 14.08 8.23 -13.70
N HIS A 551 14.42 9.41 -14.17
CA HIS A 551 15.65 10.12 -13.83
C HIS A 551 15.26 11.54 -13.38
N PHE A 552 15.52 11.87 -12.12
CA PHE A 552 15.25 13.18 -11.54
C PHE A 552 16.56 13.96 -11.38
N GLU A 553 16.56 15.25 -11.74
CA GLU A 553 17.71 16.14 -11.61
C GLU A 553 17.50 17.17 -10.49
N CYS A 554 18.58 17.72 -9.95
CA CYS A 554 18.51 18.89 -9.08
C CYS A 554 18.36 20.14 -9.95
N ALA A 555 17.34 20.97 -9.71
CA ALA A 555 17.11 22.16 -10.55
C ALA A 555 18.17 23.27 -10.38
N THR A 556 18.94 23.26 -9.28
CA THR A 556 19.87 24.36 -8.95
C THR A 556 21.31 24.16 -9.44
N GLN A 557 21.77 22.91 -9.59
CA GLN A 557 23.11 22.55 -10.13
C GLN A 557 24.29 23.41 -9.62
N SER A 558 24.34 23.71 -8.31
CA SER A 558 25.50 24.40 -7.71
C SER A 558 26.75 23.51 -7.67
N GLU A 559 27.94 24.08 -7.47
CA GLU A 559 29.21 23.33 -7.40
C GLU A 559 29.20 22.20 -6.36
N GLN A 560 28.51 22.40 -5.23
CA GLN A 560 28.36 21.41 -4.16
C GLN A 560 27.09 20.54 -4.31
N CYS A 561 26.44 20.55 -5.48
CA CYS A 561 25.24 19.77 -5.75
C CYS A 561 25.54 18.27 -5.71
N LEU A 562 24.74 17.52 -4.93
CA LEU A 562 24.82 16.05 -4.84
C LEU A 562 24.52 15.32 -6.16
N TYR A 563 23.92 16.04 -7.11
CA TYR A 563 23.52 15.54 -8.44
C TYR A 563 24.03 16.47 -9.55
N SER A 564 25.29 16.90 -9.44
CA SER A 564 25.96 17.69 -10.46
C SER A 564 26.25 16.83 -11.69
N GLY A 565 25.47 17.01 -12.77
CA GLY A 565 25.56 16.16 -13.97
C GLY A 565 25.12 14.70 -13.79
N SER A 566 24.52 14.33 -12.67
CA SER A 566 23.97 12.99 -12.39
C SER A 566 22.49 13.04 -12.04
N TYR A 567 21.85 11.87 -11.85
CA TYR A 567 20.40 11.77 -11.65
C TYR A 567 20.06 10.84 -10.48
N PHE A 568 19.01 11.19 -9.74
CA PHE A 568 18.33 10.24 -8.86
C PHE A 568 17.48 9.30 -9.72
N LEU A 569 17.65 7.98 -9.54
CA LEU A 569 17.05 6.95 -10.40
C LEU A 569 15.92 6.22 -9.68
N LEU A 570 14.77 6.11 -10.33
CA LEU A 570 13.58 5.43 -9.79
C LEU A 570 13.01 4.45 -10.83
N ASN A 571 12.96 3.16 -10.52
CA ASN A 571 12.25 2.17 -11.33
C ASN A 571 10.78 2.16 -10.89
N THR A 572 9.86 2.64 -11.74
CA THR A 572 8.45 2.85 -11.33
C THR A 572 7.57 1.63 -11.56
N ARG A 573 6.63 1.41 -10.64
CA ARG A 573 5.52 0.46 -10.72
C ARG A 573 4.31 1.02 -11.49
N PHE A 574 4.29 2.34 -11.73
CA PHE A 574 3.17 3.06 -12.34
C PHE A 574 3.55 3.76 -13.67
N PRO A 575 4.13 3.05 -14.66
CA PRO A 575 4.65 3.66 -15.89
C PRO A 575 3.58 4.42 -16.68
N LYS A 576 2.31 3.96 -16.65
CA LYS A 576 1.18 4.63 -17.30
C LYS A 576 0.97 6.06 -16.77
N LEU A 577 0.96 6.22 -15.44
CA LEU A 577 0.74 7.52 -14.80
C LEU A 577 1.93 8.46 -15.06
N TRP A 578 3.17 7.96 -14.94
CA TRP A 578 4.36 8.78 -15.16
C TRP A 578 4.53 9.21 -16.62
N VAL A 579 4.30 8.35 -17.62
CA VAL A 579 4.39 8.75 -19.04
C VAL A 579 3.33 9.80 -19.39
N HIS A 580 2.09 9.64 -18.92
CA HIS A 580 1.05 10.66 -19.11
C HIS A 580 1.43 11.98 -18.41
N LEU A 581 1.89 11.92 -17.16
CA LEU A 581 2.28 13.11 -16.40
C LEU A 581 3.49 13.85 -17.02
N MET A 582 4.48 13.10 -17.53
CA MET A 582 5.62 13.66 -18.26
C MET A 582 5.18 14.31 -19.58
N PHE A 583 4.28 13.68 -20.34
CA PHE A 583 3.70 14.30 -21.54
C PHE A 583 3.00 15.65 -21.22
N LEU A 584 2.13 15.66 -20.20
CA LEU A 584 1.46 16.89 -19.75
C LEU A 584 2.48 17.95 -19.31
N ALA A 585 3.59 17.56 -18.67
CA ALA A 585 4.66 18.47 -18.28
C ALA A 585 5.43 19.07 -19.48
N VAL A 586 5.76 18.27 -20.50
CA VAL A 586 6.39 18.74 -21.74
C VAL A 586 5.45 19.74 -22.45
N GLN A 587 4.15 19.42 -22.55
CA GLN A 587 3.17 20.35 -23.12
C GLN A 587 2.97 21.62 -22.27
N ALA A 588 3.04 21.53 -20.94
CA ALA A 588 2.97 22.72 -20.08
C ALA A 588 4.19 23.65 -20.26
N LYS A 589 5.39 23.08 -20.49
CA LYS A 589 6.61 23.84 -20.80
C LYS A 589 6.60 24.45 -22.21
N SER A 590 5.95 23.81 -23.18
CA SER A 590 5.90 24.29 -24.57
C SER A 590 5.17 25.64 -24.73
N LYS A 591 5.59 26.43 -25.73
CA LYS A 591 4.87 27.63 -26.20
C LYS A 591 3.71 27.30 -27.14
N PHE A 592 3.72 26.13 -27.77
CA PHE A 592 2.78 25.70 -28.79
C PHE A 592 2.18 24.33 -28.47
N ALA A 593 1.14 23.92 -29.19
CA ALA A 593 0.60 22.57 -29.10
C ALA A 593 1.54 21.55 -29.75
N LEU A 594 1.81 20.45 -29.06
CA LEU A 594 2.76 19.41 -29.49
C LEU A 594 2.04 18.27 -30.22
N SER A 595 2.69 17.78 -31.26
CA SER A 595 2.33 16.62 -32.08
C SER A 595 3.09 15.36 -31.63
N GLN A 596 2.82 14.21 -32.26
CA GLN A 596 3.67 13.01 -32.13
C GLN A 596 5.01 13.12 -32.87
N LYS A 597 5.22 14.17 -33.69
CA LYS A 597 6.47 14.40 -34.42
C LYS A 597 7.50 15.17 -33.57
N ASP A 598 7.05 15.89 -32.54
CA ASP A 598 7.92 16.62 -31.61
C ASP A 598 8.83 15.65 -30.82
N VAL A 599 10.11 15.99 -30.72
CA VAL A 599 11.17 15.06 -30.26
C VAL A 599 10.87 14.45 -28.88
N ASP A 600 10.48 15.26 -27.89
CA ASP A 600 10.19 14.75 -26.55
C ASP A 600 8.91 13.87 -26.52
N VAL A 601 7.90 14.18 -27.34
CA VAL A 601 6.67 13.37 -27.45
C VAL A 601 6.97 12.06 -28.18
N SER A 602 7.78 12.09 -29.23
CA SER A 602 8.26 10.91 -29.97
C SER A 602 9.12 10.00 -29.08
N CYS A 603 10.01 10.55 -28.25
CA CYS A 603 10.80 9.77 -27.30
C CYS A 603 9.95 9.21 -26.14
N LEU A 604 8.93 9.92 -25.67
CA LEU A 604 7.93 9.39 -24.71
C LEU A 604 7.09 8.27 -25.34
N LYS A 605 6.67 8.42 -26.60
CA LYS A 605 5.99 7.42 -27.41
C LYS A 605 6.85 6.17 -27.57
N ALA A 606 8.12 6.31 -27.91
CA ALA A 606 9.06 5.19 -28.00
C ALA A 606 9.25 4.48 -26.65
N CYS A 607 9.28 5.22 -25.53
CA CYS A 607 9.30 4.62 -24.19
C CYS A 607 8.01 3.85 -23.88
N TRP A 608 6.83 4.36 -24.26
CA TRP A 608 5.56 3.67 -24.09
C TRP A 608 5.45 2.41 -24.97
N ASP A 609 5.76 2.55 -26.26
CA ASP A 609 5.68 1.46 -27.23
C ASP A 609 6.70 0.35 -26.91
N ALA A 610 7.85 0.69 -26.30
CA ALA A 610 8.81 -0.29 -25.79
C ALA A 610 8.33 -1.08 -24.54
N LEU A 611 7.24 -0.70 -23.88
CA LEU A 611 6.64 -1.41 -22.73
C LEU A 611 5.49 -2.36 -23.12
N LYS A 612 5.14 -2.49 -24.41
CA LYS A 612 3.95 -3.20 -24.94
C LYS A 612 3.87 -4.73 -24.75
N GLY A 613 4.44 -5.28 -23.69
CA GLY A 613 4.15 -6.66 -23.26
C GLY A 613 2.81 -6.82 -22.52
N GLU A 614 2.17 -5.73 -22.10
CA GLU A 614 1.09 -5.78 -21.09
C GLU A 614 -0.07 -4.80 -21.30
N THR A 615 -0.08 -3.98 -22.36
CA THR A 615 -0.99 -2.82 -22.47
C THR A 615 -1.73 -2.73 -23.80
N ASN A 616 -3.03 -3.01 -23.77
CA ASN A 616 -3.92 -2.92 -24.95
C ASN A 616 -4.19 -1.48 -25.42
N SER A 617 -3.77 -0.44 -24.67
CA SER A 617 -4.00 0.96 -24.99
C SER A 617 -2.82 1.61 -25.72
N GLY A 618 -3.04 2.07 -26.96
CA GLY A 618 -2.05 2.83 -27.73
C GLY A 618 -1.69 4.20 -27.12
N PHE A 619 -0.54 4.75 -27.51
CA PHE A 619 0.00 6.00 -26.96
C PHE A 619 -0.98 7.19 -27.01
N LEU A 620 -1.72 7.36 -28.12
CA LEU A 620 -2.73 8.42 -28.25
C LEU A 620 -3.77 8.35 -27.11
N ALA A 621 -4.35 7.16 -26.88
CA ALA A 621 -5.35 6.94 -25.82
C ALA A 621 -4.77 7.05 -24.39
N LEU A 622 -3.43 7.03 -24.24
CA LEU A 622 -2.79 7.38 -22.97
C LEU A 622 -2.75 8.91 -22.79
N VAL A 623 -2.22 9.63 -23.77
CA VAL A 623 -1.97 11.08 -23.64
C VAL A 623 -3.21 11.96 -23.75
N THR A 624 -4.31 11.43 -24.31
CA THR A 624 -5.63 12.10 -24.35
C THR A 624 -6.58 11.65 -23.23
N SER A 625 -6.12 10.79 -22.29
CA SER A 625 -6.94 10.33 -21.18
C SER A 625 -7.22 11.43 -20.14
N SER A 626 -8.15 11.16 -19.22
CA SER A 626 -8.43 12.06 -18.08
C SER A 626 -7.14 12.35 -17.29
N PHE A 627 -6.91 13.63 -16.94
CA PHE A 627 -5.75 14.01 -16.12
C PHE A 627 -5.71 13.20 -14.81
N PRO A 628 -4.53 12.76 -14.34
CA PRO A 628 -4.41 12.00 -13.10
C PRO A 628 -5.10 12.68 -11.91
N THR A 629 -5.86 11.88 -11.16
CA THR A 629 -6.71 12.29 -10.04
C THR A 629 -5.91 12.49 -8.75
N GLN A 630 -6.55 13.04 -7.71
CA GLN A 630 -5.96 13.14 -6.36
C GLN A 630 -5.52 11.76 -5.81
N LYS A 631 -6.22 10.67 -6.16
CA LYS A 631 -5.84 9.30 -5.78
C LYS A 631 -4.57 8.85 -6.49
N ASP A 632 -4.43 9.18 -7.77
CA ASP A 632 -3.22 8.92 -8.54
C ASP A 632 -2.04 9.74 -7.99
N HIS A 633 -2.26 11.02 -7.65
CA HIS A 633 -1.25 11.90 -7.02
C HIS A 633 -0.72 11.31 -5.72
N LEU A 634 -1.61 10.86 -4.83
CA LEU A 634 -1.25 10.19 -3.58
C LEU A 634 -0.47 8.89 -3.83
N THR A 635 -0.79 8.16 -4.90
CA THR A 635 -0.09 6.93 -5.30
C THR A 635 1.34 7.23 -5.78
N LEU A 636 1.54 8.27 -6.59
CA LEU A 636 2.87 8.71 -7.04
C LEU A 636 3.71 9.26 -5.88
N LEU A 637 3.10 10.04 -4.97
CA LEU A 637 3.75 10.49 -3.73
C LEU A 637 4.17 9.30 -2.86
N GLN A 638 3.32 8.28 -2.72
CA GLN A 638 3.64 7.07 -1.97
C GLN A 638 4.83 6.31 -2.59
N GLU A 639 4.93 6.23 -3.92
CA GLU A 639 6.10 5.64 -4.60
C GLU A 639 7.38 6.45 -4.32
N LEU A 640 7.34 7.78 -4.42
CA LEU A 640 8.46 8.67 -4.09
C LEU A 640 8.89 8.55 -2.61
N HIS A 641 7.94 8.44 -1.68
CA HIS A 641 8.20 8.17 -0.27
C HIS A 641 8.76 6.77 -0.01
N GLN A 642 8.36 5.73 -0.75
CA GLN A 642 8.95 4.39 -0.66
C GLN A 642 10.39 4.38 -1.19
N MET A 643 10.63 5.10 -2.28
CA MET A 643 11.95 5.20 -2.93
C MET A 643 12.90 6.21 -2.27
N ARG A 644 12.43 6.96 -1.27
CA ARG A 644 13.19 7.94 -0.47
C ARG A 644 13.72 9.16 -1.25
N TYR A 645 13.00 9.59 -2.28
CA TYR A 645 13.32 10.85 -2.98
C TYR A 645 13.37 12.04 -2.01
N PHE A 646 12.38 12.11 -1.10
CA PHE A 646 12.27 13.15 -0.06
C PHE A 646 13.17 12.97 1.18
N ASP A 647 14.12 12.02 1.17
CA ASP A 647 15.25 12.02 2.12
C ASP A 647 16.44 12.83 1.56
N ILE A 648 16.35 13.31 0.31
CA ILE A 648 17.45 13.92 -0.47
C ILE A 648 17.02 15.23 -1.14
N PHE A 649 15.80 15.28 -1.70
CA PHE A 649 15.26 16.41 -2.44
C PHE A 649 14.09 17.09 -1.71
N GLU A 650 14.08 18.41 -1.76
CA GLU A 650 13.08 19.28 -1.14
C GLU A 650 12.62 20.35 -2.14
N LEU A 651 11.37 20.80 -1.99
CA LEU A 651 10.84 21.92 -2.77
C LEU A 651 11.46 23.23 -2.24
N ASN A 652 12.19 23.93 -3.10
CA ASN A 652 12.52 25.33 -2.85
C ASN A 652 11.27 26.17 -3.09
N ALA A 653 10.53 26.52 -2.04
CA ALA A 653 9.27 27.26 -2.15
C ALA A 653 9.44 28.62 -2.88
N ILE A 654 10.55 29.32 -2.64
CA ILE A 654 10.86 30.62 -3.24
C ILE A 654 11.08 30.47 -4.76
N LYS A 655 11.87 29.47 -5.18
CA LYS A 655 12.21 29.23 -6.60
C LYS A 655 11.23 28.30 -7.32
N SER A 656 10.20 27.79 -6.62
CA SER A 656 9.20 26.83 -7.11
C SER A 656 9.77 25.61 -7.84
N HIS A 657 10.92 25.10 -7.37
CA HIS A 657 11.65 23.99 -7.99
C HIS A 657 12.12 22.94 -6.98
N TRP A 658 12.32 21.69 -7.42
CA TRP A 658 12.90 20.63 -6.60
C TRP A 658 14.43 20.64 -6.69
N ALA A 659 15.10 20.63 -5.54
CA ALA A 659 16.56 20.63 -5.45
C ALA A 659 17.03 19.74 -4.29
N CYS A 660 18.28 19.25 -4.35
CA CYS A 660 18.83 18.47 -3.25
C CYS A 660 19.07 19.35 -2.02
N PHE A 661 19.04 18.79 -0.82
CA PHE A 661 19.10 19.57 0.43
C PHE A 661 20.32 20.49 0.51
N VAL A 662 21.48 20.11 -0.05
CA VAL A 662 22.70 20.96 -0.10
C VAL A 662 22.52 22.20 -0.99
N CYS A 663 21.66 22.15 -2.02
CA CYS A 663 21.35 23.31 -2.86
C CYS A 663 20.28 24.22 -2.27
N ASN A 664 19.47 23.72 -1.32
CA ASN A 664 18.46 24.51 -0.60
C ASN A 664 19.01 25.10 0.70
N HIS A 665 19.92 24.39 1.37
CA HIS A 665 20.47 24.69 2.69
C HIS A 665 22.01 24.65 2.67
N PRO A 666 22.69 25.48 1.85
CA PRO A 666 24.16 25.47 1.73
C PRO A 666 24.86 25.80 3.06
N GLU A 667 24.21 26.51 3.98
CA GLU A 667 24.74 26.81 5.31
C GLU A 667 24.90 25.55 6.18
N LYS A 668 23.99 24.57 6.09
CA LYS A 668 24.09 23.29 6.81
C LYS A 668 25.28 22.45 6.35
N LEU A 669 25.77 22.65 5.12
CA LEU A 669 26.96 21.95 4.63
C LEU A 669 28.18 22.26 5.50
N SER A 670 28.31 23.50 6.01
CA SER A 670 29.41 23.89 6.90
C SER A 670 29.46 23.11 8.22
N GLN A 671 28.31 22.62 8.69
CA GLN A 671 28.18 21.87 9.95
C GLN A 671 28.44 20.35 9.78
N LEU A 672 28.45 19.88 8.53
CA LEU A 672 28.67 18.47 8.16
C LEU A 672 30.03 18.22 7.48
N LEU A 673 30.88 19.26 7.38
CA LEU A 673 32.23 19.19 6.82
C LEU A 673 33.26 19.63 7.87
N ASN A 674 34.31 18.83 8.06
CA ASN A 674 35.52 19.20 8.81
C ASN A 674 36.73 19.16 7.87
N GLY A 675 37.58 20.19 7.88
CA GLY A 675 38.69 20.31 6.91
C GLY A 675 38.26 20.21 5.44
N GLY A 676 37.02 20.59 5.13
CA GLY A 676 36.39 20.42 3.81
C GLY A 676 35.93 19.00 3.48
N CYS A 677 36.18 17.99 4.33
CA CYS A 677 35.74 16.60 4.16
C CYS A 677 34.47 16.28 4.98
N PRO A 678 33.56 15.41 4.50
CA PRO A 678 32.40 14.99 5.30
C PRO A 678 32.85 14.13 6.47
N GLU A 679 32.60 14.64 7.69
CA GLU A 679 32.94 13.96 8.93
C GLU A 679 31.77 14.02 9.92
N ILE A 680 31.44 12.86 10.50
CA ILE A 680 30.46 12.77 11.59
C ILE A 680 30.80 11.58 12.49
N ALA A 681 30.68 11.80 13.81
CA ALA A 681 31.02 10.82 14.83
C ALA A 681 29.90 10.71 15.89
N GLY A 682 29.68 9.52 16.45
CA GLY A 682 28.69 9.36 17.52
C GLY A 682 28.29 7.94 17.86
N GLN A 683 27.46 7.81 18.91
CA GLN A 683 26.92 6.53 19.36
C GLN A 683 25.71 6.08 18.52
N LEU A 684 25.88 5.01 17.75
CA LEU A 684 24.79 4.34 17.02
C LEU A 684 24.57 2.92 17.56
N LYS A 685 23.31 2.48 17.54
CA LYS A 685 22.97 1.06 17.70
C LYS A 685 22.98 0.39 16.32
N GLU A 686 23.95 -0.49 16.09
CA GLU A 686 24.07 -1.34 14.90
C GLU A 686 23.17 -2.57 15.06
N LYS A 687 22.24 -2.84 14.13
CA LYS A 687 21.45 -4.09 14.13
C LYS A 687 22.28 -5.21 13.47
N LYS A 688 23.23 -5.80 14.22
CA LYS A 688 24.25 -6.73 13.70
C LYS A 688 23.93 -8.20 13.99
N GLY A 689 23.75 -8.97 12.92
CA GLY A 689 23.64 -10.43 12.90
C GLY A 689 23.66 -10.89 11.44
N LYS A 690 24.26 -12.05 11.15
CA LYS A 690 24.37 -12.59 9.78
C LYS A 690 23.02 -13.06 9.21
N TRP A 691 22.03 -13.25 10.09
CA TRP A 691 20.68 -13.77 9.82
C TRP A 691 19.63 -12.79 10.35
N MET A 692 18.38 -12.84 9.90
CA MET A 692 17.38 -11.79 10.22
C MET A 692 16.99 -11.72 11.70
N PHE A 693 17.01 -12.86 12.38
CA PHE A 693 16.45 -13.04 13.74
C PHE A 693 17.54 -12.86 14.81
N PHE A 694 18.74 -13.43 14.62
CA PHE A 694 19.95 -13.14 15.40
C PHE A 694 20.48 -11.69 15.38
N LYS A 695 19.81 -10.77 14.67
CA LYS A 695 20.19 -9.35 14.58
C LYS A 695 19.87 -8.58 15.88
N ARG A 696 20.62 -8.88 16.95
CA ARG A 696 20.63 -8.11 18.21
C ARG A 696 21.21 -6.70 17.98
N TRP A 697 20.65 -5.68 18.64
CA TRP A 697 21.19 -4.32 18.57
C TRP A 697 22.46 -4.18 19.41
N LYS A 698 23.56 -3.70 18.82
CA LYS A 698 24.85 -3.49 19.49
C LYS A 698 25.22 -2.00 19.41
N THR A 699 25.22 -1.32 20.56
CA THR A 699 25.69 0.08 20.65
C THR A 699 27.19 0.13 20.38
N ARG A 700 27.63 1.04 19.50
CA ARG A 700 29.03 1.36 19.26
C ARG A 700 29.21 2.85 19.03
N TYR A 701 30.43 3.34 19.18
CA TYR A 701 30.84 4.61 18.63
C TYR A 701 31.30 4.40 17.18
N PHE A 702 30.70 5.13 16.24
CA PHE A 702 31.05 5.12 14.83
C PHE A 702 31.58 6.49 14.42
N THR A 703 32.53 6.49 13.48
CA THR A 703 33.04 7.69 12.82
C THR A 703 33.03 7.47 11.31
N LEU A 704 32.36 8.36 10.58
CA LEU A 704 32.58 8.56 9.15
C LEU A 704 33.69 9.60 9.01
N SER A 705 34.85 9.21 8.48
CA SER A 705 35.95 10.10 8.12
C SER A 705 36.84 9.47 7.06
N GLY A 706 37.63 10.28 6.34
CA GLY A 706 38.54 9.78 5.29
C GLY A 706 37.87 8.96 4.17
N GLY A 707 36.58 9.18 3.90
CA GLY A 707 35.82 8.40 2.91
C GLY A 707 35.43 6.98 3.36
N SER A 708 35.42 6.69 4.67
CA SER A 708 35.01 5.39 5.21
C SER A 708 34.26 5.49 6.54
N ILE A 709 33.37 4.52 6.82
CA ILE A 709 32.73 4.38 8.13
C ILE A 709 33.52 3.34 8.95
N THR A 710 33.96 3.75 10.14
CA THR A 710 34.76 2.94 11.07
C THR A 710 34.12 2.83 12.45
N TYR A 711 34.52 1.84 13.25
CA TYR A 711 34.21 1.76 14.68
C TYR A 711 35.32 1.08 15.50
N SER A 712 35.33 1.36 16.79
CA SER A 712 36.28 0.76 17.76
C SER A 712 35.68 -0.42 18.52
N LYS A 713 36.49 -1.46 18.75
CA LYS A 713 36.16 -2.66 19.55
C LYS A 713 37.40 -3.13 20.31
N ARG A 714 37.36 -3.06 21.65
CA ARG A 714 38.41 -3.56 22.57
C ARG A 714 39.83 -3.23 22.06
N ASN A 715 40.16 -1.95 22.06
CA ASN A 715 41.48 -1.40 21.68
C ASN A 715 41.93 -1.71 20.23
N SER A 716 41.00 -2.06 19.33
CA SER A 716 41.25 -2.13 17.89
C SER A 716 40.15 -1.42 17.10
N THR A 717 40.54 -0.63 16.09
CA THR A 717 39.65 -0.13 15.03
C THR A 717 39.47 -1.24 14.00
N LYS A 718 38.23 -1.70 13.77
CA LYS A 718 37.94 -2.76 12.79
C LYS A 718 36.58 -2.58 12.11
N ALA A 719 36.55 -3.01 10.85
CA ALA A 719 35.60 -2.63 9.81
C ALA A 719 35.82 -1.20 9.31
N THR A 720 36.10 -1.10 8.02
CA THR A 720 36.30 0.13 7.25
C THR A 720 35.36 0.00 6.06
N LEU A 721 34.08 0.40 6.22
CA LEU A 721 33.12 0.37 5.12
C LEU A 721 33.45 1.55 4.19
N PRO A 722 34.01 1.34 2.98
CA PRO A 722 34.38 2.43 2.10
C PRO A 722 33.11 3.05 1.54
N VAL A 723 33.04 4.37 1.49
CA VAL A 723 31.88 5.09 0.96
C VAL A 723 31.64 4.75 -0.52
N THR A 724 32.69 4.40 -1.26
CA THR A 724 32.62 3.89 -2.65
C THR A 724 31.87 2.56 -2.81
N LYS A 725 31.66 1.78 -1.75
CA LYS A 725 30.81 0.57 -1.77
C LYS A 725 29.32 0.86 -1.57
N ILE A 726 28.96 2.07 -1.13
CA ILE A 726 27.58 2.44 -0.80
C ILE A 726 26.81 2.76 -2.08
N GLN A 727 25.76 1.97 -2.35
CA GLN A 727 24.85 2.15 -3.48
C GLN A 727 23.68 3.08 -3.14
N SER A 728 23.17 3.05 -1.91
CA SER A 728 22.19 4.03 -1.42
C SER A 728 22.13 4.08 0.11
N VAL A 729 21.60 5.18 0.65
CA VAL A 729 21.31 5.37 2.07
C VAL A 729 19.85 5.80 2.22
N LYS A 730 19.14 5.28 3.23
CA LYS A 730 17.69 5.49 3.39
C LYS A 730 17.31 5.68 4.85
N ALA A 731 16.47 6.66 5.16
CA ALA A 731 15.88 6.77 6.49
C ALA A 731 14.79 5.70 6.68
N VAL A 732 14.68 5.17 7.89
CA VAL A 732 13.69 4.13 8.26
C VAL A 732 12.53 4.78 9.01
N ARG A 733 11.48 5.10 8.24
CA ARG A 733 10.15 5.53 8.68
C ARG A 733 9.17 4.35 8.59
N LYS A 734 8.22 4.20 9.52
CA LYS A 734 7.19 3.14 9.48
C LYS A 734 6.05 3.49 8.50
N GLY A 735 5.62 4.76 8.48
CA GLY A 735 4.69 5.35 7.52
C GLY A 735 5.17 6.72 7.03
N ILE A 736 4.34 7.42 6.24
CA ILE A 736 4.70 8.70 5.59
C ILE A 736 4.92 9.82 6.61
N ARG A 737 4.09 9.89 7.65
CA ARG A 737 4.16 10.90 8.72
C ARG A 737 5.15 10.55 9.85
N ASP A 738 5.81 9.38 9.79
CA ASP A 738 6.68 8.93 10.88
C ASP A 738 8.06 9.58 10.85
N ILE A 739 8.44 10.12 12.00
CA ILE A 739 9.77 10.65 12.27
C ILE A 739 10.78 9.48 12.30
N PRO A 740 11.84 9.47 11.46
CA PRO A 740 12.77 8.37 11.38
C PRO A 740 13.60 8.23 12.66
N LYS A 741 13.71 7.00 13.17
CA LYS A 741 14.52 6.64 14.36
C LYS A 741 15.65 5.66 14.03
N ALA A 742 15.86 5.38 12.76
CA ALA A 742 16.89 4.50 12.22
C ALA A 742 17.19 4.85 10.75
N PHE A 743 18.32 4.38 10.22
CA PHE A 743 18.67 4.46 8.80
C PHE A 743 19.32 3.16 8.33
N GLU A 744 19.32 2.95 7.01
CA GLU A 744 19.89 1.78 6.34
C GLU A 744 20.89 2.23 5.27
N ILE A 745 22.00 1.51 5.16
CA ILE A 745 23.03 1.67 4.14
C ILE A 745 23.04 0.39 3.29
N PHE A 746 22.82 0.55 1.99
CA PHE A 746 22.82 -0.53 1.01
C PHE A 746 24.16 -0.52 0.27
N THR A 747 24.83 -1.66 0.30
CA THR A 747 26.04 -1.98 -0.49
C THR A 747 25.71 -3.14 -1.41
N GLY A 748 26.57 -3.44 -2.40
CA GLY A 748 26.32 -4.55 -3.32
C GLY A 748 26.35 -5.94 -2.66
N ASP A 749 26.96 -6.05 -1.47
CA ASP A 749 27.16 -7.28 -0.70
C ASP A 749 26.30 -7.34 0.59
N GLN A 750 25.84 -6.21 1.14
CA GLN A 750 25.12 -6.19 2.43
C GLN A 750 24.18 -4.97 2.61
N THR A 751 23.14 -5.12 3.44
CA THR A 751 22.39 -3.99 4.03
C THR A 751 22.74 -3.85 5.51
N TYR A 752 23.30 -2.70 5.88
CA TYR A 752 23.59 -2.32 7.26
C TYR A 752 22.43 -1.47 7.81
N LYS A 753 22.08 -1.64 9.09
CA LYS A 753 20.98 -0.90 9.74
C LYS A 753 21.42 -0.30 11.07
N PHE A 754 21.22 1.01 11.22
CA PHE A 754 21.68 1.81 12.35
C PHE A 754 20.53 2.57 13.01
N LYS A 755 20.63 2.83 14.32
CA LYS A 755 19.66 3.60 15.12
C LYS A 755 20.38 4.61 16.00
N ALA A 756 20.08 5.89 15.81
CA ALA A 756 20.66 7.00 16.57
C ALA A 756 19.78 7.39 17.79
N LYS A 757 20.31 8.27 18.65
CA LYS A 757 19.56 8.88 19.77
C LYS A 757 18.71 10.05 19.23
N GLY A 758 17.48 9.77 18.79
CA GLY A 758 16.57 10.79 18.24
C GLY A 758 16.74 11.04 16.74
N HIS A 759 15.87 11.88 16.18
CA HIS A 759 15.66 11.98 14.73
C HIS A 759 16.66 12.89 14.01
N HIS A 760 17.00 14.04 14.60
CA HIS A 760 17.97 14.97 14.03
C HIS A 760 19.34 14.28 13.82
N ASN A 761 19.73 13.41 14.77
CA ASN A 761 20.92 12.56 14.63
C ASN A 761 20.79 11.52 13.49
N VAL A 762 19.58 11.01 13.18
CA VAL A 762 19.40 10.16 11.98
C VAL A 762 19.55 10.99 10.71
N GLU A 763 18.96 12.18 10.69
CA GLU A 763 19.00 13.10 9.56
C GLU A 763 20.43 13.55 9.23
N GLN A 764 21.19 14.05 10.20
CA GLN A 764 22.60 14.44 10.05
C GLN A 764 23.46 13.29 9.50
N TRP A 765 23.31 12.07 10.04
CA TRP A 765 24.04 10.89 9.54
C TRP A 765 23.66 10.55 8.10
N VAL A 766 22.38 10.60 7.74
CA VAL A 766 21.91 10.36 6.36
C VAL A 766 22.39 11.45 5.39
N GLN A 767 22.37 12.72 5.80
CA GLN A 767 22.84 13.85 5.00
C GLN A 767 24.36 13.80 4.78
N CYS A 768 25.16 13.62 5.83
CA CYS A 768 26.62 13.52 5.74
C CYS A 768 27.05 12.31 4.89
N LEU A 769 26.35 11.18 4.99
CA LEU A 769 26.59 10.02 4.12
C LEU A 769 26.26 10.30 2.64
N HIS A 770 25.16 11.01 2.33
CA HIS A 770 24.87 11.38 0.93
C HIS A 770 25.93 12.34 0.36
N ILE A 771 26.41 13.31 1.15
CA ILE A 771 27.53 14.19 0.78
C ILE A 771 28.79 13.37 0.48
N ALA A 772 29.13 12.41 1.34
CA ALA A 772 30.28 11.53 1.14
C ALA A 772 30.13 10.66 -0.13
N VAL A 773 28.97 10.05 -0.35
CA VAL A 773 28.71 9.19 -1.52
C VAL A 773 28.85 10.00 -2.82
N ALA A 774 28.17 11.15 -2.94
CA ALA A 774 28.25 12.00 -4.12
C ALA A 774 29.70 12.44 -4.41
N ARG A 775 30.41 12.93 -3.38
CA ARG A 775 31.82 13.34 -3.54
C ARG A 775 32.76 12.18 -3.88
N SER A 776 32.49 10.97 -3.40
CA SER A 776 33.27 9.78 -3.80
C SER A 776 33.07 9.40 -5.28
N GLN A 777 31.90 9.68 -5.84
CA GLN A 777 31.57 9.42 -7.25
C GLN A 777 32.11 10.51 -8.19
N HIS A 778 32.18 11.77 -7.73
CA HIS A 778 32.78 12.88 -8.49
C HIS A 778 34.31 13.02 -8.31
N GLY A 779 34.89 12.48 -7.24
CA GLY A 779 36.28 12.73 -6.83
C GLY A 779 37.39 12.07 -7.68
N GLY A 780 37.02 11.25 -8.66
CA GLY A 780 37.95 10.44 -9.47
C GLY A 780 38.98 11.23 -10.30
N SER A 781 38.76 12.53 -10.51
CA SER A 781 39.61 13.36 -11.38
C SER A 781 40.46 14.42 -10.65
N SER A 782 40.40 14.53 -9.31
CA SER A 782 41.20 15.53 -8.56
C SER A 782 41.72 15.09 -7.18
N SER A 783 41.18 14.03 -6.56
CA SER A 783 41.50 13.67 -5.17
C SER A 783 42.95 13.23 -4.93
N LEU A 784 43.68 12.79 -5.97
CA LEU A 784 45.09 12.35 -5.86
C LEU A 784 46.11 13.49 -5.73
N LEU A 785 45.76 14.74 -6.06
CA LEU A 785 46.66 15.88 -5.92
C LEU A 785 46.64 16.47 -4.50
N ALA A 786 45.45 16.59 -3.90
CA ALA A 786 45.29 17.11 -2.54
C ALA A 786 46.03 16.25 -1.49
N PHE A 787 46.09 14.92 -1.69
CA PHE A 787 46.70 14.00 -0.73
C PHE A 787 48.24 14.06 -0.66
N ARG A 788 48.91 14.67 -1.66
CA ARG A 788 50.37 14.87 -1.62
C ARG A 788 50.79 16.15 -0.90
N HIS A 789 50.05 17.25 -1.07
CA HIS A 789 50.43 18.54 -0.48
C HIS A 789 50.36 18.61 1.06
N SER A 790 49.61 17.71 1.71
CA SER A 790 49.43 17.74 3.17
C SER A 790 50.56 17.10 3.99
N MET A 791 51.60 16.54 3.35
CA MET A 791 52.76 15.97 4.08
C MET A 791 54.03 16.84 4.02
N ASP A 792 54.15 17.78 3.07
CA ASP A 792 55.40 18.52 2.79
C ASP A 792 55.51 19.91 3.43
N LEU A 793 54.49 20.35 4.19
CA LEU A 793 54.45 21.70 4.81
C LEU A 793 54.36 21.68 6.35
N GLY A 794 54.71 20.55 6.97
CA GLY A 794 54.68 20.36 8.43
C GLY A 794 55.93 20.81 9.20
N ALA A 795 56.76 21.72 8.65
CA ALA A 795 58.14 21.91 9.12
C ALA A 795 58.70 23.36 9.08
N THR A 796 57.98 24.37 9.57
CA THR A 796 58.59 25.67 9.97
C THR A 796 57.82 26.45 11.05
N SER A 797 58.59 27.02 11.99
CA SER A 797 58.33 28.22 12.81
C SER A 797 56.92 28.51 13.39
N SER A 798 56.75 28.14 14.66
CA SER A 798 56.49 29.02 15.83
C SER A 798 55.79 30.39 15.65
N ALA A 799 54.84 30.68 16.56
CA ALA A 799 54.12 31.95 16.65
C ALA A 799 54.72 32.99 17.63
N SER A 800 54.33 34.25 17.44
CA SER A 800 54.34 35.36 18.43
C SER A 800 53.29 36.41 17.99
N GLY A 801 52.58 37.12 18.85
CA GLY A 801 52.44 37.08 20.32
C GLY A 801 51.58 38.29 20.78
N ILE A 802 51.25 38.38 22.08
CA ILE A 802 50.78 39.61 22.78
C ILE A 802 50.93 39.36 24.30
N SER A 803 51.12 40.42 25.10
CA SER A 803 51.71 40.33 26.46
C SER A 803 51.05 41.22 27.52
N SER A 804 51.09 40.74 28.78
CA SER A 804 50.90 41.50 30.05
C SER A 804 51.51 40.61 31.18
N SER A 805 52.60 41.00 31.86
CA SER A 805 52.66 41.76 33.13
C SER A 805 52.19 40.95 34.37
N THR A 806 52.96 40.70 35.46
CA THR A 806 54.37 41.04 35.81
C THR A 806 54.85 40.15 36.98
N GLU A 807 56.17 40.15 37.28
CA GLU A 807 56.85 39.68 38.54
C GLU A 807 56.87 38.16 38.84
N GLY A 808 57.83 37.68 39.66
CA GLY A 808 57.85 36.26 40.11
C GLY A 808 59.15 35.69 40.74
N GLY A 809 60.31 35.81 40.08
CA GLY A 809 61.65 35.47 40.65
C GLY A 809 62.13 33.99 40.68
N LEU A 810 63.46 33.82 40.54
CA LEU A 810 64.34 32.68 40.95
C LEU A 810 64.10 31.27 40.32
N ALA A 811 65.09 30.37 40.16
CA ALA A 811 66.56 30.45 39.97
C ALA A 811 67.13 29.05 39.53
N MET A 812 68.36 29.03 38.99
CA MET A 812 69.23 27.84 38.72
C MET A 812 68.73 26.80 37.66
N LYS A 813 69.43 26.65 36.52
CA LYS A 813 70.54 25.70 36.20
C LYS A 813 70.16 24.20 36.23
N GLY A 814 70.44 23.39 35.20
CA GLY A 814 70.97 23.65 33.84
C GLY A 814 71.78 22.48 33.25
N SER A 815 72.22 22.59 31.98
CA SER A 815 73.21 21.71 31.27
C SER A 815 72.81 20.23 31.02
N SER A 816 73.25 19.54 29.95
CA SER A 816 74.16 19.91 28.84
C SER A 816 73.98 19.02 27.58
N ARG A 817 74.53 19.51 26.45
CA ARG A 817 75.19 18.85 25.28
C ARG A 817 75.35 17.30 25.23
N SER A 818 75.43 16.62 24.08
CA SER A 818 75.36 17.02 22.65
C SER A 818 75.48 15.87 21.62
N SER A 819 75.00 16.11 20.38
CA SER A 819 75.63 15.76 19.07
C SER A 819 75.91 14.31 18.60
N ARG A 820 75.30 13.99 17.42
CA ARG A 820 75.93 13.37 16.20
C ARG A 820 76.39 11.87 16.29
N ARG A 821 76.44 11.08 15.20
CA ARG A 821 75.98 11.18 13.78
C ARG A 821 76.01 9.78 13.14
N SER A 822 75.16 9.52 12.13
CA SER A 822 75.35 8.53 11.03
C SER A 822 75.47 7.04 11.43
N ALA A 823 75.30 6.02 10.57
CA ALA A 823 74.48 5.75 9.37
C ALA A 823 74.57 4.19 9.10
N GLU A 824 73.98 3.50 8.11
CA GLU A 824 73.14 3.86 6.97
C GLU A 824 72.14 2.72 6.61
N ARG A 825 72.33 2.03 5.47
CA ARG A 825 71.51 1.02 4.77
C ARG A 825 72.46 0.12 3.91
N PRO A 826 72.08 -1.04 3.31
CA PRO A 826 70.74 -1.34 2.74
C PRO A 826 70.22 -2.81 2.75
N SER A 827 69.00 -2.96 2.20
CA SER A 827 68.35 -4.10 1.51
C SER A 827 68.88 -5.55 1.56
N GLY A 828 67.96 -6.49 1.79
CA GLY A 828 68.00 -7.92 1.42
C GLY A 828 66.58 -8.50 1.33
N TYR A 829 66.36 -9.64 0.63
CA TYR A 829 65.02 -10.13 0.25
C TYR A 829 64.82 -11.65 0.46
N THR A 830 63.58 -12.05 0.77
CA THR A 830 62.96 -13.40 0.63
C THR A 830 63.43 -14.64 1.44
N SER A 831 62.45 -15.21 2.17
CA SER A 831 62.02 -16.63 2.16
C SER A 831 62.96 -17.79 2.58
N LEU A 832 62.51 -18.60 3.56
CA LEU A 832 62.21 -20.05 3.38
C LEU A 832 61.43 -20.67 4.57
N TYR A 833 61.14 -21.98 4.50
CA TYR A 833 60.33 -22.79 5.43
C TYR A 833 61.09 -23.28 6.69
N GLU A 834 60.36 -23.53 7.79
CA GLU A 834 60.27 -24.80 8.57
C GLU A 834 59.36 -24.56 9.81
N THR A 835 58.33 -25.34 10.14
CA THR A 835 58.24 -26.77 10.53
C THR A 835 58.82 -27.08 11.92
N SER A 836 57.99 -27.07 12.98
CA SER A 836 58.16 -27.93 14.18
C SER A 836 56.98 -27.87 15.18
N GLN A 837 56.44 -29.05 15.48
CA GLN A 837 55.80 -29.48 16.73
C GLN A 837 56.45 -30.85 17.09
N PRO A 838 56.27 -31.44 18.29
CA PRO A 838 55.46 -31.03 19.44
C PRO A 838 56.27 -30.95 20.76
N MET A 839 55.61 -30.77 21.90
CA MET A 839 55.97 -31.47 23.14
C MET A 839 54.75 -31.60 24.07
N VAL A 840 54.73 -32.63 24.92
CA VAL A 840 53.63 -32.98 25.84
C VAL A 840 54.14 -32.97 27.27
N ALA A 841 53.33 -32.48 28.21
CA ALA A 841 53.57 -32.64 29.65
C ALA A 841 52.24 -32.92 30.38
N HIS A 842 52.18 -34.06 31.07
CA HIS A 842 51.10 -34.36 32.03
C HIS A 842 51.41 -33.73 33.39
N SER A 843 50.36 -33.39 34.14
CA SER A 843 50.32 -33.63 35.60
C SER A 843 48.86 -33.75 36.07
N LEU A 844 48.66 -34.57 37.11
CA LEU A 844 47.38 -34.92 37.72
C LEU A 844 47.21 -34.20 39.08
N THR A 845 46.21 -34.63 39.86
CA THR A 845 45.91 -34.29 41.28
C THR A 845 45.03 -33.04 41.52
N LEU A 846 44.12 -33.02 42.50
CA LEU A 846 43.22 -34.07 43.06
C LEU A 846 42.18 -33.40 43.99
N SER A 847 40.94 -33.89 44.04
CA SER A 847 39.88 -33.54 45.02
C SER A 847 39.44 -32.05 45.09
N GLY A 848 38.27 -31.68 45.61
CA GLY A 848 37.12 -32.44 46.12
C GLY A 848 35.88 -31.52 46.21
N PRO A 849 34.66 -32.06 46.41
CA PRO A 849 33.42 -31.28 46.31
C PRO A 849 33.05 -30.50 47.58
N SER A 850 32.17 -29.50 47.45
CA SER A 850 31.42 -28.92 48.56
C SER A 850 29.95 -28.75 48.19
N SER A 851 29.13 -29.68 48.67
CA SER A 851 27.68 -29.51 48.72
C SER A 851 27.31 -28.71 49.97
N ARG A 852 26.41 -27.73 49.83
CA ARG A 852 25.49 -27.31 50.90
C ARG A 852 24.13 -26.95 50.29
N HIS A 853 23.13 -27.76 50.62
CA HIS A 853 21.74 -27.31 50.58
C HIS A 853 21.54 -26.20 51.62
N VAL A 854 20.79 -25.15 51.24
CA VAL A 854 19.82 -24.52 52.14
C VAL A 854 18.56 -24.27 51.32
N THR A 855 17.47 -24.95 51.69
CA THR A 855 16.11 -24.58 51.31
C THR A 855 15.59 -23.55 52.30
N ASP A 856 14.95 -22.47 51.84
CA ASP A 856 13.70 -22.02 52.48
C ASP A 856 12.83 -21.15 51.56
N THR A 857 11.74 -20.64 52.09
CA THR A 857 10.45 -20.46 51.40
C THR A 857 9.85 -19.07 51.64
N LYS A 858 9.02 -18.61 50.69
CA LYS A 858 8.27 -17.32 50.68
C LYS A 858 9.20 -16.11 50.46
N LEU A 859 8.85 -15.13 49.65
CA LEU A 859 7.51 -14.56 49.41
C LEU A 859 7.33 -14.17 47.92
#